data_AF-A0AAU8IA34-F1
#
_entry.id   AF-A0AAU8IA34-F1
#
_cell.length_a   1.000
_cell.length_b   1.000
_cell.length_c   1.000
_cell.angle_alpha   90.00
_cell.angle_beta   90.00
_cell.angle_gamma   90.00
#
_symmetry.space_group_name_H-M   'P 1'
#
loop_
_entity.id
_entity.type
_entity.pdbx_description
1 polymer ?
#
loop_
_entity_poly.entity_id
_entity_poly.type
_entity_poly.pdbx_seq_one_letter_code
_entity_poly.pdbx_strand_id
1 'polypeptide(L)'
;MLSGFDGLRFSHWQADIRGDGVVVLSLDRQDAPVNALSQDVLLELGDLLERIAIDPPKGVVIRSAKDNGFIAGADLKEFQEFDRRGTVNDAIRRGQATFQKLAELPCPTVAAIHGFCMGGGTEIALACRYRVASSDAATRVGLPETKLGIFPGWGGSARLPRLIGAPAAMDLMLTGRTVSASAARAMGLVDKVAAPAVLTDTAVALALSGTARPFKQRATAWATNTWPARKLLAPQMRKQVARKARKEHYPAPYALIGVWERSGGSGIQARLDAERKAVVKLASTPTARNLIRIFFLTERLKALGGKAHGIRHVHVVGAGVMGGDIAAWSAYKGFEVTLQDREQRFIDGALSRAGELFAKRVKDDSKRPAVAARLKGDLAGDGVPTADLVIEAIIENPQAKRELYQALEPRMQPNALLSTNTSSIPLTELREHIQRPAQFGGLHYFNPVAQMPLVEIVCHDGLAPENQKRLAAFCKAIDKLPVPVAGTPGFLVNRVLFPYMLEAATAYAEGIPGPAIDKAAVKFGMPMGPIELIDTVGLDVAAGVGAELAPFLGLPIPAALQTVEPGKRGKKDGQGLYTWENGRAKKPELAKDYRAPDDLEDRLILPLLNEAVACLHEGVVADADLLDAGVIFGTGFAPFRGGPIQHIRAAGADVLLARLRALQARYGERFAPRPGWESPALREPVV
;
A
#
# COMPACT_ATOMS: atom_id res chain seq x y z
N MET A 1 45.83 -0.03 -9.40
CA MET A 1 45.24 -0.77 -10.54
C MET A 1 45.03 -2.21 -10.10
N LEU A 2 43.84 -2.73 -10.32
CA LEU A 2 43.32 -3.97 -9.72
C LEU A 2 43.90 -5.18 -10.47
N SER A 3 45.03 -5.74 -10.01
CA SER A 3 45.72 -6.87 -10.69
C SER A 3 44.89 -8.16 -10.87
N GLY A 4 43.62 -8.16 -10.44
CA GLY A 4 42.63 -9.21 -10.66
C GLY A 4 41.42 -8.82 -11.52
N PHE A 5 41.15 -7.54 -11.81
CA PHE A 5 39.94 -7.11 -12.55
C PHE A 5 40.25 -6.25 -13.80
N ASP A 6 41.53 -6.15 -14.16
CA ASP A 6 41.97 -5.38 -15.32
C ASP A 6 41.28 -5.86 -16.62
N GLY A 7 40.75 -4.90 -17.39
CA GLY A 7 40.04 -5.14 -18.65
C GLY A 7 38.51 -5.21 -18.54
N LEU A 8 37.95 -5.35 -17.33
CA LEU A 8 36.50 -5.32 -17.12
C LEU A 8 36.04 -3.87 -16.88
N ARG A 9 35.07 -3.41 -17.66
CA ARG A 9 34.40 -2.11 -17.47
C ARG A 9 33.01 -2.37 -16.92
N PHE A 10 32.80 -2.01 -15.66
CA PHE A 10 31.51 -2.14 -14.99
C PHE A 10 30.84 -0.77 -14.87
N SER A 11 29.56 -0.73 -15.20
CA SER A 11 28.71 0.45 -15.03
C SER A 11 28.02 0.45 -13.67
N HIS A 12 27.76 -0.72 -13.07
CA HIS A 12 26.92 -0.84 -11.88
C HIS A 12 27.68 -1.32 -10.65
N TRP A 13 28.79 -2.03 -10.81
CA TRP A 13 29.57 -2.57 -9.70
C TRP A 13 30.95 -1.92 -9.57
N GLN A 14 31.34 -1.61 -8.34
CA GLN A 14 32.67 -1.15 -7.99
C GLN A 14 33.34 -2.19 -7.10
N ALA A 15 34.51 -2.68 -7.51
CA ALA A 15 35.29 -3.65 -6.74
C ALA A 15 36.50 -2.95 -6.08
N ASP A 16 36.62 -3.10 -4.77
CA ASP A 16 37.75 -2.61 -3.98
C ASP A 16 38.45 -3.78 -3.29
N ILE A 17 39.78 -3.87 -3.42
CA ILE A 17 40.59 -4.90 -2.76
C ILE A 17 41.24 -4.25 -1.53
N ARG A 18 40.86 -4.69 -0.34
CA ARG A 18 41.41 -4.17 0.90
C ARG A 18 42.76 -4.80 1.22
N GLY A 19 43.58 -4.10 2.01
CA GLY A 19 44.88 -4.60 2.47
C GLY A 19 44.82 -5.85 3.36
N ASP A 20 43.65 -6.16 3.91
CA ASP A 20 43.39 -7.38 4.67
C ASP A 20 43.11 -8.62 3.78
N GLY A 21 43.02 -8.43 2.46
CA GLY A 21 42.77 -9.48 1.46
C GLY A 21 41.28 -9.77 1.21
N VAL A 22 40.36 -8.92 1.70
CA VAL A 22 38.93 -9.00 1.42
C VAL A 22 38.56 -8.10 0.23
N VAL A 23 37.72 -8.61 -0.66
CA VAL A 23 37.15 -7.85 -1.78
C VAL A 23 35.81 -7.27 -1.37
N VAL A 24 35.61 -5.97 -1.56
CA VAL A 24 34.34 -5.28 -1.34
C VAL A 24 33.70 -4.95 -2.69
N LEU A 25 32.58 -5.59 -2.99
CA LEU A 25 31.74 -5.31 -4.15
C LEU A 25 30.63 -4.34 -3.74
N SER A 26 30.71 -3.12 -4.25
CA SER A 26 29.74 -2.05 -4.00
C SER A 26 28.82 -1.91 -5.21
N LEU A 27 27.52 -2.16 -5.02
CA LEU A 27 26.52 -1.89 -6.04
C LEU A 27 26.18 -0.39 -6.05
N ASP A 28 26.40 0.24 -7.19
CA ASP A 28 26.04 1.61 -7.50
C ASP A 28 25.38 1.64 -8.87
N ARG A 29 24.08 1.32 -8.94
CA ARG A 29 23.39 1.30 -10.22
C ARG A 29 23.46 2.69 -10.87
N GLN A 30 24.16 2.76 -11.99
CA GLN A 30 24.25 3.94 -12.85
C GLN A 30 22.87 4.50 -13.22
N ASP A 31 22.77 5.83 -13.24
CA ASP A 31 21.59 6.60 -13.64
C ASP A 31 20.30 6.28 -12.88
N ALA A 32 20.42 5.63 -11.71
CA ALA A 32 19.29 5.30 -10.86
C ALA A 32 19.48 5.85 -9.44
N PRO A 33 18.42 6.41 -8.82
CA PRO A 33 18.48 6.91 -7.44
C PRO A 33 18.49 5.76 -6.41
N VAL A 34 18.14 4.55 -6.82
CA VAL A 34 18.07 3.35 -5.97
C VAL A 34 18.70 2.16 -6.70
N ASN A 35 19.28 1.25 -5.94
CA ASN A 35 19.74 -0.02 -6.47
C ASN A 35 18.56 -0.99 -6.67
N ALA A 36 18.35 -1.42 -7.90
CA ALA A 36 17.48 -2.53 -8.24
C ALA A 36 18.22 -3.47 -9.19
N LEU A 37 17.88 -4.75 -9.13
CA LEU A 37 18.54 -5.82 -9.88
C LEU A 37 17.93 -5.90 -11.29
N SER A 38 18.52 -5.13 -12.22
CA SER A 38 18.31 -5.29 -13.66
C SER A 38 19.11 -6.47 -14.21
N GLN A 39 18.86 -6.85 -15.46
CA GLN A 39 19.67 -7.86 -16.15
C GLN A 39 21.14 -7.47 -16.24
N ASP A 40 21.45 -6.22 -16.59
CA ASP A 40 22.84 -5.76 -16.72
C ASP A 40 23.58 -5.83 -15.38
N VAL A 41 22.93 -5.44 -14.28
CA VAL A 41 23.47 -5.58 -12.92
C VAL A 41 23.77 -7.05 -12.58
N LEU A 42 22.92 -7.99 -13.01
CA LEU A 42 23.10 -9.42 -12.76
C LEU A 42 24.17 -10.05 -13.65
N LEU A 43 24.34 -9.56 -14.89
CA LEU A 43 25.39 -9.98 -15.81
C LEU A 43 26.76 -9.53 -15.30
N GLU A 44 26.92 -8.25 -14.97
CA GLU A 44 28.17 -7.73 -14.39
C GLU A 44 28.55 -8.46 -13.10
N LEU A 45 27.57 -8.72 -12.23
CA LEU A 45 27.81 -9.52 -11.03
C LEU A 45 28.26 -10.95 -11.40
N GLY A 46 27.65 -11.56 -12.42
CA GLY A 46 28.05 -12.87 -12.92
C GLY A 46 29.53 -12.92 -13.32
N ASP A 47 29.98 -11.94 -14.11
CA ASP A 47 31.36 -11.83 -14.59
C ASP A 47 32.35 -11.61 -13.43
N LEU A 48 31.99 -10.76 -12.47
CA LEU A 48 32.76 -10.55 -11.24
C LEU A 48 32.93 -11.84 -10.45
N LEU A 49 31.85 -12.61 -10.28
CA LEU A 49 31.88 -13.86 -9.53
C LEU A 49 32.71 -14.94 -10.22
N GLU A 50 32.65 -15.02 -11.56
CA GLU A 50 33.51 -15.92 -12.34
C GLU A 50 34.98 -15.57 -12.16
N ARG A 51 35.32 -14.28 -12.19
CA ARG A 51 36.69 -13.84 -11.96
C ARG A 51 37.18 -14.13 -10.54
N ILE A 52 36.35 -13.87 -9.53
CA ILE A 52 36.63 -14.17 -8.12
C ILE A 52 36.82 -15.67 -7.89
N ALA A 53 36.09 -16.53 -8.61
CA ALA A 53 36.23 -17.97 -8.47
C ALA A 53 37.60 -18.50 -8.96
N ILE A 54 38.25 -17.80 -9.90
CA ILE A 54 39.56 -18.17 -10.44
C ILE A 54 40.68 -17.88 -9.42
N ASP A 55 40.63 -16.72 -8.76
CA ASP A 55 41.60 -16.31 -7.73
C ASP A 55 40.87 -15.86 -6.45
N PRO A 56 40.46 -16.81 -5.58
CA PRO A 56 39.57 -16.51 -4.47
C PRO A 56 40.25 -15.63 -3.40
N PRO A 57 39.66 -14.48 -3.04
CA PRO A 57 40.16 -13.65 -1.95
C PRO A 57 39.89 -14.32 -0.59
N LYS A 58 40.42 -13.74 0.50
CA LYS A 58 40.12 -14.23 1.86
C LYS A 58 38.64 -14.08 2.22
N GLY A 59 37.91 -13.21 1.53
CA GLY A 59 36.47 -13.08 1.63
C GLY A 59 35.93 -12.03 0.66
N VAL A 60 34.61 -12.03 0.49
CA VAL A 60 33.90 -11.06 -0.35
C VAL A 60 32.79 -10.40 0.47
N VAL A 61 32.70 -9.08 0.44
CA VAL A 61 31.62 -8.30 1.04
C VAL A 61 30.81 -7.65 -0.07
N ILE A 62 29.50 -7.90 -0.09
CA ILE A 62 28.55 -7.19 -0.96
C ILE A 62 27.91 -6.06 -0.15
N ARG A 63 28.03 -4.83 -0.64
CA ARG A 63 27.41 -3.63 -0.06
C ARG A 63 26.74 -2.79 -1.13
N SER A 64 26.01 -1.76 -0.72
CA SER A 64 25.52 -0.71 -1.62
C SER A 64 26.36 0.55 -1.44
N ALA A 65 26.60 1.28 -2.53
CA ALA A 65 27.21 2.61 -2.50
C ALA A 65 26.16 3.75 -2.41
N LYS A 66 24.87 3.45 -2.55
CA LYS A 66 23.79 4.44 -2.44
C LYS A 66 23.46 4.69 -0.97
N ASP A 67 23.23 5.94 -0.57
CA ASP A 67 22.93 6.28 0.83
C ASP A 67 21.58 5.76 1.34
N ASN A 68 20.59 5.68 0.44
CA ASN A 68 19.19 5.44 0.81
C ASN A 68 18.84 3.96 1.07
N GLY A 69 19.68 3.02 0.65
CA GLY A 69 19.46 1.61 0.94
C GLY A 69 20.36 0.64 0.20
N PHE A 70 20.18 -0.64 0.52
CA PHE A 70 20.94 -1.75 -0.02
C PHE A 70 20.45 -2.07 -1.44
N ILE A 71 19.31 -2.74 -1.56
CA ILE A 71 18.71 -3.17 -2.84
C ILE A 71 17.18 -3.23 -2.69
N ALA A 72 16.45 -2.57 -3.58
CA ALA A 72 14.98 -2.44 -3.56
C ALA A 72 14.25 -3.69 -4.08
N GLY A 73 14.96 -4.58 -4.76
CA GLY A 73 14.42 -5.79 -5.37
C GLY A 73 14.82 -5.91 -6.83
N ALA A 74 14.02 -6.63 -7.60
CA ALA A 74 14.13 -6.71 -9.05
C ALA A 74 13.71 -5.39 -9.72
N ASP A 75 14.24 -5.10 -10.91
CA ASP A 75 13.69 -4.02 -11.74
C ASP A 75 12.31 -4.44 -12.29
N LEU A 76 11.25 -3.83 -11.76
CA LEU A 76 9.88 -4.16 -12.16
C LEU A 76 9.53 -3.68 -13.58
N LYS A 77 10.23 -2.68 -14.12
CA LYS A 77 10.00 -2.22 -15.50
C LYS A 77 10.51 -3.27 -16.48
N GLU A 78 11.71 -3.80 -16.24
CA GLU A 78 12.24 -4.92 -17.03
C GLU A 78 11.38 -6.17 -16.88
N PHE A 79 10.86 -6.44 -15.68
CA PHE A 79 9.98 -7.58 -15.45
C PHE A 79 8.71 -7.53 -16.32
N GLN A 80 8.07 -6.36 -16.44
CA GLN A 80 6.93 -6.19 -17.35
C GLN A 80 7.32 -6.46 -18.81
N GLU A 81 8.51 -6.03 -19.23
CA GLU A 81 9.01 -6.30 -20.58
C GLU A 81 9.29 -7.79 -20.81
N PHE A 82 9.81 -8.50 -19.82
CA PHE A 82 10.00 -9.95 -19.91
C PHE A 82 8.67 -10.70 -20.01
N ASP A 83 7.64 -10.28 -19.29
CA ASP A 83 6.30 -10.87 -19.43
C ASP A 83 5.73 -10.60 -20.83
N ARG A 84 5.83 -9.37 -21.33
CA ARG A 84 5.40 -9.00 -22.68
C ARG A 84 6.09 -9.82 -23.77
N ARG A 85 7.40 -10.08 -23.62
CA ARG A 85 8.20 -10.89 -24.56
C ARG A 85 8.12 -12.40 -24.32
N GLY A 86 7.49 -12.85 -23.23
CA GLY A 86 7.47 -14.27 -22.85
C GLY A 86 8.83 -14.82 -22.36
N THR A 87 9.76 -13.96 -21.94
CA THR A 87 11.14 -14.33 -21.54
C THR A 87 11.36 -14.35 -20.02
N VAL A 88 10.28 -14.27 -19.21
CA VAL A 88 10.33 -14.30 -17.73
C VAL A 88 11.12 -15.51 -17.21
N ASN A 89 10.96 -16.67 -17.84
CA ASN A 89 11.66 -17.88 -17.45
C ASN A 89 13.19 -17.74 -17.51
N ASP A 90 13.70 -17.14 -18.59
CA ASP A 90 15.14 -16.96 -18.77
C ASP A 90 15.69 -15.91 -17.81
N ALA A 91 14.95 -14.83 -17.57
CA ALA A 91 15.31 -13.81 -16.60
C ALA A 91 15.43 -14.37 -15.18
N ILE A 92 14.45 -15.19 -14.75
CA ILE A 92 14.51 -15.84 -13.43
C ILE A 92 15.66 -16.84 -13.37
N ARG A 93 15.85 -17.67 -14.40
CA ARG A 93 16.94 -18.65 -14.47
C ARG A 93 18.30 -17.98 -14.35
N ARG A 94 18.53 -16.86 -15.06
CA ARG A 94 19.79 -16.10 -14.98
C ARG A 94 20.05 -15.58 -13.56
N GLY A 95 19.06 -14.94 -12.93
CA GLY A 95 19.21 -14.46 -11.54
C GLY A 95 19.47 -15.60 -10.55
N GLN A 96 18.76 -16.73 -10.67
CA GLN A 96 19.04 -17.92 -9.86
C GLN A 96 20.46 -18.45 -10.05
N ALA A 97 20.95 -18.51 -11.30
CA ALA A 97 22.30 -18.95 -11.61
C ALA A 97 23.36 -18.01 -11.02
N THR A 98 23.21 -16.69 -11.18
CA THR A 98 24.13 -15.70 -10.58
C THR A 98 24.18 -15.83 -9.06
N PHE A 99 23.02 -15.97 -8.39
CA PHE A 99 23.00 -16.12 -6.93
C PHE A 99 23.54 -17.48 -6.48
N GLN A 100 23.40 -18.51 -7.30
CA GLN A 100 24.00 -19.81 -7.01
C GLN A 100 25.53 -19.76 -7.13
N LYS A 101 26.08 -19.10 -8.17
CA LYS A 101 27.53 -18.83 -8.27
C LYS A 101 28.05 -18.12 -7.02
N LEU A 102 27.35 -17.09 -6.55
CA LEU A 102 27.70 -16.37 -5.32
C LEU A 102 27.70 -17.29 -4.08
N ALA A 103 26.70 -18.18 -3.97
CA ALA A 103 26.59 -19.11 -2.85
C ALA A 103 27.66 -20.22 -2.87
N GLU A 104 28.19 -20.54 -4.04
CA GLU A 104 29.19 -21.59 -4.28
C GLU A 104 30.62 -21.08 -4.34
N LEU A 105 30.84 -19.76 -4.20
CA LEU A 105 32.19 -19.20 -4.19
C LEU A 105 33.10 -19.92 -3.18
N PRO A 106 34.35 -20.24 -3.55
CA PRO A 106 35.31 -20.92 -2.68
C PRO A 106 35.91 -20.03 -1.58
N CYS A 107 35.24 -18.94 -1.21
CA CYS A 107 35.61 -18.02 -0.14
C CYS A 107 34.37 -17.58 0.68
N PRO A 108 34.53 -17.09 1.93
CA PRO A 108 33.43 -16.53 2.70
C PRO A 108 32.80 -15.29 2.04
N THR A 109 31.47 -15.21 2.01
CA THR A 109 30.72 -14.07 1.46
C THR A 109 29.84 -13.42 2.52
N VAL A 110 29.79 -12.09 2.57
CA VAL A 110 29.02 -11.33 3.57
C VAL A 110 28.20 -10.23 2.90
N ALA A 111 26.91 -10.13 3.21
CA ALA A 111 26.09 -8.98 2.83
C ALA A 111 26.13 -7.90 3.94
N ALA A 112 26.56 -6.69 3.61
CA ALA A 112 26.52 -5.51 4.47
C ALA A 112 25.28 -4.67 4.12
N ILE A 113 24.22 -4.79 4.94
CA ILE A 113 22.88 -4.30 4.66
C ILE A 113 22.62 -2.98 5.39
N HIS A 114 22.32 -1.90 4.67
CA HIS A 114 21.76 -0.66 5.22
C HIS A 114 20.48 -0.26 4.48
N GLY A 115 19.63 0.53 5.15
CA GLY A 115 18.36 0.98 4.57
C GLY A 115 17.48 -0.18 4.07
N PHE A 116 16.76 0.00 2.97
CA PHE A 116 15.89 -1.04 2.45
C PHE A 116 16.68 -2.21 1.82
N CYS A 117 16.27 -3.44 2.13
CA CYS A 117 16.76 -4.69 1.56
C CYS A 117 15.56 -5.59 1.27
N MET A 118 15.05 -5.49 0.04
CA MET A 118 13.71 -5.95 -0.30
C MET A 118 13.76 -6.94 -1.45
N GLY A 119 12.93 -7.98 -1.38
CA GLY A 119 12.78 -8.99 -2.43
C GLY A 119 14.11 -9.58 -2.86
N GLY A 120 14.46 -9.42 -4.14
CA GLY A 120 15.76 -9.80 -4.70
C GLY A 120 16.99 -9.31 -3.92
N GLY A 121 16.91 -8.16 -3.24
CA GLY A 121 17.95 -7.69 -2.32
C GLY A 121 18.13 -8.57 -1.08
N THR A 122 17.03 -9.07 -0.52
CA THR A 122 17.08 -10.10 0.53
C THR A 122 17.57 -11.43 -0.05
N GLU A 123 17.19 -11.79 -1.28
CA GLU A 123 17.60 -13.06 -1.91
C GLU A 123 19.11 -13.13 -2.21
N ILE A 124 19.74 -12.05 -2.67
CA ILE A 124 21.21 -11.99 -2.81
C ILE A 124 21.91 -12.04 -1.44
N ALA A 125 21.34 -11.37 -0.43
CA ALA A 125 21.85 -11.46 0.94
C ALA A 125 21.72 -12.88 1.52
N LEU A 126 20.70 -13.64 1.11
CA LEU A 126 20.52 -15.06 1.46
C LEU A 126 21.47 -15.99 0.70
N ALA A 127 21.97 -15.58 -0.47
CA ALA A 127 23.01 -16.29 -1.19
C ALA A 127 24.39 -16.12 -0.52
N CYS A 128 24.65 -14.99 0.14
CA CYS A 128 25.84 -14.81 0.97
C CYS A 128 25.91 -15.81 2.15
N ARG A 129 27.12 -16.17 2.58
CA ARG A 129 27.33 -17.00 3.77
C ARG A 129 26.88 -16.29 5.04
N TYR A 130 27.22 -15.02 5.20
CA TYR A 130 26.87 -14.21 6.37
C TYR A 130 26.15 -12.90 6.00
N ARG A 131 25.47 -12.28 6.96
CA ARG A 131 24.78 -10.99 6.84
C ARG A 131 25.04 -10.11 8.05
N VAL A 132 25.39 -8.86 7.82
CA VAL A 132 25.46 -7.79 8.83
C VAL A 132 24.46 -6.71 8.44
N ALA A 133 23.65 -6.23 9.38
CA ALA A 133 22.70 -5.15 9.12
C ALA A 133 23.00 -3.91 9.97
N SER A 134 22.78 -2.73 9.39
CA SER A 134 22.86 -1.46 10.09
C SER A 134 21.76 -1.34 11.15
N SER A 135 22.09 -0.80 12.32
CA SER A 135 21.14 -0.49 13.39
C SER A 135 20.22 0.70 13.08
N ASP A 136 20.41 1.36 11.93
CA ASP A 136 19.62 2.50 11.51
C ASP A 136 18.12 2.16 11.42
N ALA A 137 17.27 3.11 11.83
CA ALA A 137 15.82 2.94 11.83
C ALA A 137 15.22 2.80 10.43
N ALA A 138 15.90 3.25 9.38
CA ALA A 138 15.52 3.02 7.98
C ALA A 138 15.84 1.59 7.51
N THR A 139 16.70 0.85 8.23
CA THR A 139 17.09 -0.50 7.82
C THR A 139 15.93 -1.48 7.94
N ARG A 140 15.45 -1.98 6.79
CA ARG A 140 14.30 -2.88 6.70
C ARG A 140 14.59 -4.00 5.73
N VAL A 141 14.41 -5.24 6.19
CA VAL A 141 14.63 -6.46 5.41
C VAL A 141 13.31 -7.19 5.18
N GLY A 142 13.04 -7.70 3.97
CA GLY A 142 11.81 -8.44 3.71
C GLY A 142 11.67 -9.00 2.29
N LEU A 143 10.69 -9.90 2.13
CA LEU A 143 10.34 -10.57 0.87
C LEU A 143 8.87 -10.26 0.50
N PRO A 144 8.59 -9.08 -0.10
CA PRO A 144 7.24 -8.58 -0.36
C PRO A 144 6.59 -9.11 -1.66
N GLU A 145 7.20 -10.07 -2.36
CA GLU A 145 6.82 -10.52 -3.70
C GLU A 145 5.36 -11.00 -3.81
N THR A 146 4.78 -11.52 -2.72
CA THR A 146 3.35 -11.89 -2.66
C THR A 146 2.40 -10.72 -2.85
N LYS A 147 2.85 -9.50 -2.55
CA LYS A 147 2.11 -8.25 -2.84
C LYS A 147 2.14 -7.87 -4.32
N LEU A 148 3.03 -8.48 -5.10
CA LEU A 148 3.13 -8.32 -6.57
C LEU A 148 2.49 -9.50 -7.31
N GLY A 149 1.78 -10.40 -6.62
CA GLY A 149 1.14 -11.57 -7.23
C GLY A 149 2.10 -12.69 -7.61
N ILE A 150 3.35 -12.63 -7.16
CA ILE A 150 4.37 -13.66 -7.32
C ILE A 150 4.92 -14.06 -5.93
N PHE A 151 6.02 -14.80 -5.86
CA PHE A 151 6.75 -15.03 -4.61
C PHE A 151 8.25 -15.05 -4.92
N PRO A 152 9.15 -15.09 -3.91
CA PRO A 152 10.59 -15.02 -4.15
C PRO A 152 11.06 -16.00 -5.23
N GLY A 153 11.80 -15.49 -6.22
CA GLY A 153 12.12 -16.19 -7.47
C GLY A 153 13.61 -16.45 -7.70
N TRP A 154 14.48 -15.83 -6.91
CA TRP A 154 15.94 -16.00 -6.99
C TRP A 154 16.51 -16.80 -5.80
N GLY A 155 15.69 -17.69 -5.24
CA GLY A 155 16.05 -18.66 -4.22
C GLY A 155 15.68 -18.27 -2.80
N GLY A 156 14.92 -17.19 -2.60
CA GLY A 156 14.41 -16.80 -1.28
C GLY A 156 13.56 -17.89 -0.65
N SER A 157 12.65 -18.51 -1.41
CA SER A 157 11.80 -19.60 -0.90
C SER A 157 12.59 -20.90 -0.69
N ALA A 158 13.70 -21.06 -1.39
CA ALA A 158 14.60 -22.22 -1.25
C ALA A 158 15.60 -22.10 -0.09
N ARG A 159 16.09 -20.88 0.21
CA ARG A 159 17.15 -20.61 1.20
C ARG A 159 16.60 -20.19 2.56
N LEU A 160 15.61 -19.29 2.62
CA LEU A 160 15.14 -18.71 3.88
C LEU A 160 14.56 -19.74 4.88
N PRO A 161 13.70 -20.69 4.47
CA PRO A 161 13.19 -21.70 5.40
C PRO A 161 14.29 -22.54 6.05
N ARG A 162 15.41 -22.77 5.35
CA ARG A 162 16.57 -23.52 5.86
C ARG A 162 17.55 -22.64 6.66
N LEU A 163 17.34 -21.32 6.69
CA LEU A 163 18.10 -20.39 7.51
C LEU A 163 17.42 -20.14 8.87
N ILE A 164 16.13 -19.82 8.87
CA ILE A 164 15.41 -19.35 10.06
C ILE A 164 14.26 -20.27 10.50
N GLY A 165 14.07 -21.40 9.82
CA GLY A 165 12.92 -22.28 10.02
C GLY A 165 11.70 -21.85 9.22
N ALA A 166 10.90 -22.85 8.82
CA ALA A 166 9.77 -22.62 7.93
C ALA A 166 8.68 -21.69 8.50
N PRO A 167 8.29 -21.75 9.79
CA PRO A 167 7.25 -20.86 10.30
C PRO A 167 7.59 -19.37 10.17
N ALA A 168 8.80 -18.97 10.58
CA ALA A 168 9.25 -17.58 10.48
C ALA A 168 9.49 -17.15 9.02
N ALA A 169 10.05 -18.04 8.20
CA ALA A 169 10.26 -17.78 6.78
C ALA A 169 8.94 -17.58 6.02
N MET A 170 7.96 -18.45 6.26
CA MET A 170 6.65 -18.40 5.62
C MET A 170 5.84 -17.20 6.12
N ASP A 171 5.94 -16.83 7.40
CA ASP A 171 5.35 -15.58 7.89
C ASP A 171 5.88 -14.35 7.12
N LEU A 172 7.19 -14.23 6.93
CA LEU A 172 7.78 -13.12 6.16
C LEU A 172 7.32 -13.13 4.69
N MET A 173 7.39 -14.28 4.01
CA MET A 173 7.08 -14.37 2.58
C MET A 173 5.57 -14.28 2.28
N LEU A 174 4.71 -14.89 3.10
CA LEU A 174 3.26 -14.90 2.89
C LEU A 174 2.62 -13.54 3.22
N THR A 175 3.14 -12.82 4.22
CA THR A 175 2.65 -11.49 4.58
C THR A 175 3.32 -10.37 3.79
N GLY A 176 4.52 -10.62 3.25
CA GLY A 176 5.35 -9.61 2.63
C GLY A 176 5.72 -8.46 3.57
N ARG A 177 5.74 -8.72 4.88
CA ARG A 177 6.11 -7.72 5.89
C ARG A 177 7.61 -7.54 5.96
N THR A 178 8.04 -6.35 6.38
CA THR A 178 9.45 -6.06 6.64
C THR A 178 9.76 -6.17 8.12
N VAL A 179 11.03 -6.43 8.44
CA VAL A 179 11.56 -6.46 9.81
C VAL A 179 12.69 -5.46 9.97
N SER A 180 12.82 -4.90 11.17
CA SER A 180 14.00 -4.10 11.55
C SER A 180 15.25 -4.97 11.63
N ALA A 181 16.43 -4.34 11.63
CA ALA A 181 17.69 -5.05 11.82
C ALA A 181 17.73 -5.88 13.12
N SER A 182 17.21 -5.34 14.23
CA SER A 182 17.12 -6.03 15.51
C SER A 182 16.21 -7.27 15.45
N ALA A 183 15.03 -7.16 14.85
CA ALA A 183 14.11 -8.28 14.68
C ALA A 183 14.68 -9.33 13.72
N ALA A 184 15.33 -8.91 12.63
CA ALA A 184 16.01 -9.79 11.69
C ALA A 184 17.15 -10.58 12.36
N ARG A 185 17.90 -9.94 13.28
CA ARG A 185 18.92 -10.59 14.09
C ARG A 185 18.33 -11.61 15.06
N ALA A 186 17.25 -11.25 15.75
CA ALA A 186 16.58 -12.10 16.74
C ALA A 186 16.03 -13.40 16.12
N MET A 187 15.53 -13.35 14.88
CA MET A 187 15.05 -14.53 14.17
C MET A 187 16.14 -15.30 13.41
N GLY A 188 17.38 -14.81 13.40
CA GLY A 188 18.51 -15.46 12.72
C GLY A 188 18.60 -15.21 11.21
N LEU A 189 17.86 -14.22 10.68
CA LEU A 189 17.99 -13.77 9.29
C LEU A 189 19.32 -13.01 9.10
N VAL A 190 19.69 -12.20 10.09
CA VAL A 190 20.95 -11.44 10.14
C VAL A 190 21.85 -12.04 11.21
N ASP A 191 23.16 -12.10 10.94
CA ASP A 191 24.16 -12.68 11.85
C ASP A 191 24.71 -11.65 12.84
N LYS A 192 24.88 -10.38 12.44
CA LYS A 192 25.29 -9.27 13.32
C LYS A 192 24.57 -7.96 13.00
N VAL A 193 24.40 -7.09 14.00
CA VAL A 193 23.91 -5.71 13.83
C VAL A 193 25.04 -4.76 14.21
N ALA A 194 25.25 -3.72 13.40
CA ALA A 194 26.32 -2.75 13.59
C ALA A 194 25.81 -1.32 13.39
N ALA A 195 26.47 -0.33 13.99
CA ALA A 195 26.19 1.08 13.67
C ALA A 195 26.59 1.38 12.21
N PRO A 196 25.93 2.33 11.53
CA PRO A 196 26.22 2.68 10.13
C PRO A 196 27.71 2.92 9.86
N ALA A 197 28.38 3.67 10.74
CA ALA A 197 29.78 4.07 10.60
C ALA A 197 30.78 2.90 10.54
N VAL A 198 30.45 1.75 11.13
CA VAL A 198 31.36 0.58 11.23
C VAL A 198 30.79 -0.65 10.52
N LEU A 199 29.76 -0.47 9.69
CA LEU A 199 29.04 -1.56 9.03
C LEU A 199 29.97 -2.39 8.12
N THR A 200 30.75 -1.71 7.28
CA THR A 200 31.66 -2.39 6.33
C THR A 200 32.76 -3.14 7.07
N ASP A 201 33.43 -2.50 8.05
CA ASP A 201 34.49 -3.16 8.81
C ASP A 201 33.97 -4.35 9.63
N THR A 202 32.75 -4.26 10.17
CA THR A 202 32.10 -5.40 10.84
C THR A 202 31.84 -6.56 9.88
N ALA A 203 31.44 -6.26 8.64
CA ALA A 203 31.22 -7.27 7.61
C ALA A 203 32.53 -7.93 7.15
N VAL A 204 33.59 -7.13 6.96
CA VAL A 204 34.95 -7.61 6.64
C VAL A 204 35.48 -8.51 7.76
N ALA A 205 35.39 -8.07 9.02
CA ALA A 205 35.81 -8.88 10.16
C ALA A 205 35.05 -10.22 10.23
N LEU A 206 33.75 -10.21 9.91
CA LEU A 206 32.93 -11.42 9.87
C LEU A 206 33.30 -12.35 8.70
N ALA A 207 33.74 -11.80 7.56
CA ALA A 207 34.22 -12.59 6.43
C ALA A 207 35.49 -13.38 6.82
N LEU A 208 36.40 -12.74 7.55
CA LEU A 208 37.67 -13.33 7.98
C LEU A 208 37.52 -14.29 9.17
N SER A 209 36.75 -13.92 10.20
CA SER A 209 36.61 -14.72 11.42
C SER A 209 35.58 -15.84 11.28
N GLY A 210 34.60 -15.67 10.39
CA GLY A 210 33.38 -16.46 10.37
C GLY A 210 32.54 -16.32 11.64
N THR A 211 31.42 -17.05 11.68
CA THR A 211 30.63 -17.25 12.89
C THR A 211 29.84 -18.56 12.80
N ALA A 212 29.63 -19.22 13.94
CA ALA A 212 28.78 -20.38 14.05
C ALA A 212 27.35 -19.95 14.41
N ARG A 213 26.36 -20.37 13.62
CA ARG A 213 24.96 -20.12 13.95
C ARG A 213 24.54 -20.96 15.15
N PRO A 214 23.68 -20.43 16.05
CA PRO A 214 23.22 -21.16 17.23
C PRO A 214 22.62 -22.53 16.90
N PHE A 215 22.86 -23.53 17.76
CA PHE A 215 22.31 -24.87 17.58
C PHE A 215 20.77 -24.86 17.45
N LYS A 216 20.08 -24.09 18.28
CA LYS A 216 18.62 -23.93 18.23
C LYS A 216 18.12 -23.45 16.87
N GLN A 217 18.82 -22.51 16.24
CA GLN A 217 18.46 -22.01 14.91
C GLN A 217 18.61 -23.13 13.87
N ARG A 218 19.75 -23.83 13.88
CA ARG A 218 20.03 -24.94 12.96
C ARG A 218 19.04 -26.09 13.13
N ALA A 219 18.75 -26.48 14.38
CA ALA A 219 17.82 -27.55 14.71
C ALA A 219 16.39 -27.20 14.27
N THR A 220 15.92 -25.98 14.55
CA THR A 220 14.60 -25.50 14.08
C THR A 220 14.52 -25.50 12.56
N ALA A 221 15.55 -24.99 11.88
CA ALA A 221 15.60 -24.96 10.42
C ALA A 221 15.56 -26.38 9.82
N TRP A 222 16.28 -27.33 10.40
CA TRP A 222 16.22 -28.72 9.98
C TRP A 222 14.85 -29.36 10.24
N ALA A 223 14.38 -29.32 11.49
CA ALA A 223 13.17 -30.00 11.94
C ALA A 223 11.92 -29.56 11.16
N THR A 224 11.78 -28.26 10.94
CA THR A 224 10.61 -27.68 10.25
C THR A 224 10.59 -27.90 8.73
N ASN A 225 11.70 -28.37 8.13
CA ASN A 225 11.79 -28.63 6.69
C ASN A 225 11.86 -30.13 6.33
N THR A 226 11.74 -31.02 7.32
CA THR A 226 11.59 -32.46 7.08
C THR A 226 10.32 -32.77 6.30
N TRP A 227 10.29 -33.89 5.56
CA TRP A 227 9.08 -34.28 4.81
C TRP A 227 7.82 -34.38 5.69
N PRO A 228 7.84 -35.02 6.88
CA PRO A 228 6.67 -35.06 7.76
C PRO A 228 6.22 -33.67 8.24
N ALA A 229 7.17 -32.82 8.67
CA ALA A 229 6.85 -31.47 9.14
C ALA A 229 6.20 -30.62 8.03
N ARG A 230 6.70 -30.74 6.79
CA ARG A 230 6.13 -30.04 5.63
C ARG A 230 4.70 -30.47 5.35
N LYS A 231 4.41 -31.77 5.43
CA LYS A 231 3.07 -32.33 5.26
C LYS A 231 2.10 -31.92 6.35
N LEU A 232 2.58 -31.73 7.58
CA LEU A 232 1.78 -31.26 8.71
C LEU A 232 1.49 -29.75 8.66
N LEU A 233 2.50 -28.92 8.37
CA LEU A 233 2.41 -27.47 8.44
C LEU A 233 1.73 -26.83 7.22
N ALA A 234 1.90 -27.40 6.02
CA ALA A 234 1.36 -26.81 4.80
C ALA A 234 -0.18 -26.64 4.81
N PRO A 235 -0.99 -27.62 5.25
CA PRO A 235 -2.45 -27.44 5.38
C PRO A 235 -2.84 -26.32 6.35
N GLN A 236 -2.12 -26.21 7.48
CA GLN A 236 -2.36 -25.15 8.47
C GLN A 236 -2.06 -23.76 7.90
N MET A 237 -0.93 -23.62 7.19
CA MET A 237 -0.57 -22.38 6.49
C MET A 237 -1.61 -21.99 5.44
N ARG A 238 -2.10 -22.96 4.65
CA ARG A 238 -3.18 -22.70 3.67
C ARG A 238 -4.46 -22.22 4.35
N LYS A 239 -4.85 -22.83 5.47
CA LYS A 239 -6.02 -22.40 6.25
C LYS A 239 -5.85 -20.98 6.79
N GLN A 240 -4.65 -20.61 7.23
CA GLN A 240 -4.36 -19.24 7.68
C GLN A 240 -4.42 -18.22 6.55
N VAL A 241 -3.85 -18.53 5.39
CA VAL A 241 -3.92 -17.69 4.19
C VAL A 241 -5.36 -17.53 3.71
N ALA A 242 -6.14 -18.61 3.67
CA ALA A 242 -7.53 -18.61 3.22
C ALA A 242 -8.47 -17.71 4.03
N ARG A 243 -8.11 -17.38 5.28
CA ARG A 243 -8.86 -16.42 6.09
C ARG A 243 -8.72 -14.97 5.61
N LYS A 244 -7.67 -14.65 4.86
CA LYS A 244 -7.35 -13.28 4.43
C LYS A 244 -7.34 -13.12 2.91
N ALA A 245 -7.00 -14.18 2.17
CA ALA A 245 -6.81 -14.14 0.74
C ALA A 245 -7.42 -15.38 0.09
N ARG A 246 -8.43 -15.17 -0.77
CA ARG A 246 -9.05 -16.23 -1.57
C ARG A 246 -8.05 -16.71 -2.63
N LYS A 247 -7.95 -18.03 -2.83
CA LYS A 247 -6.96 -18.64 -3.73
C LYS A 247 -7.17 -18.21 -5.18
N GLU A 248 -8.43 -18.02 -5.56
CA GLU A 248 -8.85 -17.60 -6.90
C GLU A 248 -8.35 -16.20 -7.22
N HIS A 249 -8.32 -15.31 -6.23
CA HIS A 249 -7.91 -13.92 -6.39
C HIS A 249 -6.39 -13.77 -6.24
N TYR A 250 -5.80 -14.49 -5.28
CA TYR A 250 -4.39 -14.40 -4.90
C TYR A 250 -3.74 -15.79 -4.87
N PRO A 251 -3.32 -16.34 -6.03
CA PRO A 251 -2.77 -17.70 -6.10
C PRO A 251 -1.35 -17.83 -5.53
N ALA A 252 -0.57 -16.74 -5.48
CA ALA A 252 0.86 -16.80 -5.15
C ALA A 252 1.19 -17.34 -3.75
N PRO A 253 0.51 -16.94 -2.66
CA PRO A 253 0.74 -17.52 -1.34
C PRO A 253 0.53 -19.05 -1.31
N TYR A 254 -0.47 -19.54 -2.04
CA TYR A 254 -0.76 -20.98 -2.12
C TYR A 254 0.26 -21.74 -2.95
N ALA A 255 0.74 -21.12 -4.04
CA ALA A 255 1.82 -21.66 -4.86
C ALA A 255 3.11 -21.76 -4.06
N LEU A 256 3.48 -20.74 -3.29
CA LEU A 256 4.63 -20.75 -2.39
C LEU A 256 4.55 -21.92 -1.39
N ILE A 257 3.43 -22.08 -0.68
CA ILE A 257 3.22 -23.20 0.24
C ILE A 257 3.33 -24.54 -0.50
N GLY A 258 2.74 -24.65 -1.69
CA GLY A 258 2.78 -25.85 -2.50
C GLY A 258 4.19 -26.23 -2.98
N VAL A 259 5.00 -25.25 -3.39
CA VAL A 259 6.39 -25.47 -3.80
C VAL A 259 7.18 -25.98 -2.61
N TRP A 260 7.12 -25.28 -1.47
CA TRP A 260 7.83 -25.70 -0.25
C TRP A 260 7.42 -27.11 0.22
N GLU A 261 6.12 -27.42 0.22
CA GLU A 261 5.61 -28.73 0.59
C GLU A 261 6.18 -29.86 -0.28
N ARG A 262 6.42 -29.61 -1.57
CA ARG A 262 6.90 -30.63 -2.52
C ARG A 262 8.42 -30.69 -2.65
N SER A 263 9.15 -29.58 -2.55
CA SER A 263 10.55 -29.48 -3.02
C SER A 263 11.65 -29.74 -1.98
N GLY A 264 11.32 -29.93 -0.69
CA GLY A 264 12.30 -29.92 0.40
C GLY A 264 13.21 -31.15 0.57
N GLY A 265 13.05 -32.20 -0.24
CA GLY A 265 13.89 -33.42 -0.22
C GLY A 265 15.00 -33.49 -1.27
N SER A 266 14.92 -32.68 -2.32
CA SER A 266 15.92 -32.59 -3.39
C SER A 266 16.92 -31.46 -3.12
N GLY A 267 18.14 -31.52 -3.68
CA GLY A 267 19.20 -30.51 -3.52
C GLY A 267 18.78 -29.08 -3.86
N ILE A 268 19.66 -28.09 -3.63
CA ILE A 268 19.35 -26.67 -3.87
C ILE A 268 18.84 -26.41 -5.29
N GLN A 269 19.48 -27.00 -6.30
CA GLN A 269 19.10 -26.83 -7.70
C GLN A 269 17.64 -27.22 -7.98
N ALA A 270 17.22 -28.39 -7.52
CA ALA A 270 15.84 -28.85 -7.70
C ALA A 270 14.81 -27.97 -6.99
N ARG A 271 15.18 -27.32 -5.87
CA ARG A 271 14.32 -26.32 -5.20
C ARG A 271 14.21 -25.04 -6.01
N LEU A 272 15.32 -24.55 -6.55
CA LEU A 272 15.36 -23.39 -7.44
C LEU A 272 14.52 -23.64 -8.70
N ASP A 273 14.61 -24.82 -9.29
CA ASP A 273 13.79 -25.19 -10.45
C ASP A 273 12.29 -25.26 -10.13
N ALA A 274 11.92 -25.80 -8.97
CA ALA A 274 10.52 -25.83 -8.53
C ALA A 274 9.97 -24.42 -8.25
N GLU A 275 10.78 -23.55 -7.65
CA GLU A 275 10.48 -22.14 -7.42
C GLU A 275 10.26 -21.41 -8.76
N ARG A 276 11.24 -21.46 -9.66
CA ARG A 276 11.18 -20.82 -10.98
C ARG A 276 9.94 -21.23 -11.76
N LYS A 277 9.68 -22.53 -11.89
CA LYS A 277 8.50 -23.05 -12.63
C LYS A 277 7.19 -22.46 -12.10
N ALA A 278 7.06 -22.32 -10.79
CA ALA A 278 5.86 -21.77 -10.18
C ALA A 278 5.78 -20.23 -10.30
N VAL A 279 6.89 -19.52 -10.13
CA VAL A 279 6.93 -18.05 -10.28
C VAL A 279 6.65 -17.64 -11.72
N VAL A 280 7.23 -18.32 -12.72
CA VAL A 280 6.94 -18.08 -14.15
C VAL A 280 5.46 -18.23 -14.45
N LYS A 281 4.82 -19.29 -13.93
CA LYS A 281 3.37 -19.48 -14.10
C LYS A 281 2.54 -18.36 -13.48
N LEU A 282 2.96 -17.84 -12.33
CA LEU A 282 2.26 -16.74 -11.63
C LEU A 282 2.46 -15.41 -12.33
N ALA A 283 3.66 -15.14 -12.83
CA ALA A 283 4.04 -13.89 -13.48
C ALA A 283 3.10 -13.54 -14.66
N SER A 284 2.70 -14.56 -15.43
CA SER A 284 1.82 -14.40 -16.59
C SER A 284 0.33 -14.32 -16.25
N THR A 285 -0.05 -14.30 -14.96
CA THR A 285 -1.45 -14.17 -14.54
C THR A 285 -1.91 -12.71 -14.56
N PRO A 286 -3.21 -12.43 -14.84
CA PRO A 286 -3.76 -11.08 -14.71
C PRO A 286 -3.58 -10.48 -13.31
N THR A 287 -3.67 -11.31 -12.26
CA THR A 287 -3.42 -10.89 -10.88
C THR A 287 -2.02 -10.29 -10.71
N ALA A 288 -0.97 -10.94 -11.22
CA ALA A 288 0.40 -10.44 -11.08
C ALA A 288 0.58 -9.11 -11.83
N ARG A 289 0.09 -9.01 -13.07
CA ARG A 289 0.12 -7.76 -13.85
C ARG A 289 -0.57 -6.60 -13.13
N ASN A 290 -1.78 -6.83 -12.63
CA ASN A 290 -2.55 -5.81 -11.93
C ASN A 290 -1.92 -5.40 -10.59
N LEU A 291 -1.31 -6.33 -9.84
CA LEU A 291 -0.62 -5.99 -8.60
C LEU A 291 0.69 -5.24 -8.84
N ILE A 292 1.42 -5.55 -9.92
CA ILE A 292 2.58 -4.75 -10.38
C ILE A 292 2.13 -3.36 -10.85
N ARG A 293 1.02 -3.27 -11.59
CA ARG A 293 0.41 -1.98 -11.96
C ARG A 293 0.10 -1.15 -10.73
N ILE A 294 -0.47 -1.72 -9.67
CA ILE A 294 -0.75 -1.01 -8.41
C ILE A 294 0.53 -0.48 -7.76
N PHE A 295 1.65 -1.20 -7.84
CA PHE A 295 2.94 -0.68 -7.40
C PHE A 295 3.31 0.59 -8.17
N PHE A 296 3.19 0.59 -9.50
CA PHE A 296 3.49 1.79 -10.31
C PHE A 296 2.50 2.93 -10.08
N LEU A 297 1.21 2.64 -9.87
CA LEU A 297 0.23 3.65 -9.45
C LEU A 297 0.64 4.28 -8.11
N THR A 298 1.07 3.47 -7.15
CA THR A 298 1.58 3.95 -5.85
C THR A 298 2.77 4.90 -6.03
N GLU A 299 3.76 4.51 -6.84
CA GLU A 299 4.94 5.33 -7.10
C GLU A 299 4.59 6.62 -7.84
N ARG A 300 3.64 6.56 -8.78
CA ARG A 300 3.11 7.73 -9.47
C ARG A 300 2.48 8.72 -8.51
N LEU A 301 1.61 8.28 -7.60
CA LEU A 301 0.99 9.15 -6.60
C LEU A 301 2.04 9.77 -5.67
N LYS A 302 3.06 9.01 -5.24
CA LYS A 302 4.18 9.58 -4.46
C LYS A 302 5.03 10.58 -5.25
N ALA A 303 5.13 10.41 -6.57
CA ALA A 303 5.88 11.34 -7.42
C ALA A 303 5.17 12.70 -7.52
N LEU A 304 3.83 12.74 -7.49
CA LEU A 304 3.05 13.98 -7.43
C LEU A 304 3.41 14.84 -6.22
N GLY A 305 3.76 14.19 -5.10
CA GLY A 305 4.13 14.87 -3.86
C GLY A 305 5.56 15.42 -3.77
N GLY A 306 6.33 15.52 -4.86
CA GLY A 306 7.62 16.25 -4.86
C GLY A 306 8.53 16.03 -3.63
N LYS A 307 9.25 17.09 -3.20
CA LYS A 307 10.02 17.12 -1.93
C LYS A 307 9.75 18.37 -1.08
N ALA A 308 9.49 19.53 -1.71
CA ALA A 308 9.33 20.79 -1.01
C ALA A 308 7.85 21.08 -0.73
N HIS A 309 7.45 20.97 0.55
CA HIS A 309 6.12 21.41 1.02
C HIS A 309 6.17 22.78 1.72
N GLY A 310 7.29 23.11 2.38
CA GLY A 310 7.45 24.36 3.12
C GLY A 310 6.52 24.49 4.34
N ILE A 311 6.03 23.37 4.86
CA ILE A 311 5.09 23.31 5.99
C ILE A 311 5.82 22.70 7.19
N ARG A 312 5.84 23.38 8.33
CA ARG A 312 6.36 22.88 9.61
C ARG A 312 5.28 22.87 10.68
N HIS A 313 4.46 23.94 10.71
CA HIS A 313 3.36 24.09 11.65
C HIS A 313 2.03 23.84 10.96
N VAL A 314 1.27 22.87 11.49
CA VAL A 314 -0.09 22.56 11.05
C VAL A 314 -1.06 22.98 12.15
N HIS A 315 -2.09 23.75 11.79
CA HIS A 315 -3.17 24.09 12.70
C HIS A 315 -4.44 23.39 12.25
N VAL A 316 -5.05 22.58 13.10
CA VAL A 316 -6.28 21.84 12.79
C VAL A 316 -7.44 22.44 13.58
N VAL A 317 -8.51 22.82 12.88
CA VAL A 317 -9.72 23.36 13.50
C VAL A 317 -10.83 22.31 13.48
N GLY A 318 -11.27 21.90 14.66
CA GLY A 318 -12.20 20.80 14.91
C GLY A 318 -11.48 19.60 15.54
N ALA A 319 -11.70 19.35 16.83
CA ALA A 319 -11.17 18.23 17.61
C ALA A 319 -12.11 17.02 17.67
N GLY A 320 -13.02 16.92 16.70
CA GLY A 320 -13.82 15.72 16.45
C GLY A 320 -12.98 14.50 16.09
N VAL A 321 -13.62 13.44 15.60
CA VAL A 321 -12.92 12.19 15.23
C VAL A 321 -11.89 12.46 14.14
N MET A 322 -12.28 13.11 13.04
CA MET A 322 -11.38 13.34 11.90
C MET A 322 -10.27 14.33 12.22
N GLY A 323 -10.59 15.53 12.73
CA GLY A 323 -9.55 16.53 12.99
C GLY A 323 -8.58 16.12 14.09
N GLY A 324 -9.04 15.43 15.13
CA GLY A 324 -8.15 14.82 16.13
C GLY A 324 -7.20 13.77 15.54
N ASP A 325 -7.70 12.91 14.65
CA ASP A 325 -6.89 11.90 13.97
C ASP A 325 -5.89 12.50 12.97
N ILE A 326 -6.28 13.55 12.23
CA ILE A 326 -5.40 14.30 11.32
C ILE A 326 -4.27 14.96 12.12
N ALA A 327 -4.61 15.61 13.24
CA ALA A 327 -3.65 16.28 14.10
C ALA A 327 -2.66 15.28 14.72
N ALA A 328 -3.17 14.18 15.28
CA ALA A 328 -2.35 13.12 15.85
C ALA A 328 -1.42 12.47 14.80
N TRP A 329 -1.94 12.18 13.61
CA TRP A 329 -1.13 11.58 12.54
C TRP A 329 -0.02 12.53 12.05
N SER A 330 -0.32 13.82 11.90
CA SER A 330 0.66 14.83 11.50
C SER A 330 1.77 14.99 12.55
N ALA A 331 1.42 15.02 13.84
CA ALA A 331 2.39 15.06 14.94
C ALA A 331 3.27 13.79 14.99
N TYR A 332 2.68 12.61 14.79
CA TYR A 332 3.41 11.35 14.67
C TYR A 332 4.42 11.36 13.53
N LYS A 333 4.10 12.05 12.43
CA LYS A 333 4.96 12.21 11.25
C LYS A 333 6.01 13.31 11.38
N GLY A 334 6.04 14.03 12.50
CA GLY A 334 7.12 14.96 12.82
C GLY A 334 6.80 16.44 12.64
N PHE A 335 5.53 16.78 12.39
CA PHE A 335 5.08 18.18 12.30
C PHE A 335 4.73 18.73 13.67
N GLU A 336 4.91 20.03 13.86
CA GLU A 336 4.35 20.74 15.02
C GLU A 336 2.87 21.01 14.73
N VAL A 337 2.00 20.67 15.68
CA VAL A 337 0.55 20.68 15.47
C VAL A 337 -0.17 21.36 16.62
N THR A 338 -1.07 22.27 16.29
CA THR A 338 -2.04 22.86 17.22
C THR A 338 -3.45 22.41 16.85
N LEU A 339 -4.26 22.07 17.84
CA LEU A 339 -5.61 21.54 17.66
C LEU A 339 -6.61 22.44 18.39
N GLN A 340 -7.45 23.12 17.60
CA GLN A 340 -8.49 24.01 18.08
C GLN A 340 -9.87 23.34 18.05
N ASP A 341 -10.70 23.65 19.03
CA ASP A 341 -12.14 23.40 19.02
C ASP A 341 -12.86 24.50 19.81
N ARG A 342 -14.19 24.49 19.83
CA ARG A 342 -15.03 25.44 20.58
C ARG A 342 -15.03 25.14 22.08
N GLU A 343 -14.80 23.89 22.47
CA GLU A 343 -14.82 23.47 23.87
C GLU A 343 -13.62 22.57 24.20
N GLN A 344 -13.03 22.79 25.38
CA GLN A 344 -11.84 22.06 25.84
C GLN A 344 -12.05 20.53 25.89
N ARG A 345 -13.26 20.08 26.23
CA ARG A 345 -13.59 18.64 26.30
C ARG A 345 -13.34 17.88 24.99
N PHE A 346 -13.51 18.54 23.83
CA PHE A 346 -13.27 17.89 22.53
C PHE A 346 -11.77 17.76 22.25
N ILE A 347 -11.00 18.79 22.59
CA ILE A 347 -9.54 18.79 22.54
C ILE A 347 -8.99 17.69 23.44
N ASP A 348 -9.40 17.64 24.70
CA ASP A 348 -8.94 16.62 25.67
C ASP A 348 -9.23 15.20 25.18
N GLY A 349 -10.44 14.98 24.65
CA GLY A 349 -10.82 13.71 24.04
C GLY A 349 -9.92 13.32 22.85
N ALA A 350 -9.57 14.27 21.99
CA ALA A 350 -8.67 14.04 20.87
C ALA A 350 -7.22 13.76 21.32
N LEU A 351 -6.71 14.50 22.30
CA LEU A 351 -5.37 14.29 22.87
C LEU A 351 -5.25 12.90 23.53
N SER A 352 -6.30 12.44 24.21
CA SER A 352 -6.34 11.09 24.78
C SER A 352 -6.22 10.02 23.69
N ARG A 353 -7.04 10.11 22.62
CA ARG A 353 -6.96 9.19 21.46
C ARG A 353 -5.59 9.24 20.76
N ALA A 354 -4.98 10.43 20.66
CA ALA A 354 -3.64 10.60 20.13
C ALA A 354 -2.59 9.83 20.96
N GLY A 355 -2.71 9.88 22.29
CA GLY A 355 -1.86 9.10 23.20
C GLY A 355 -1.92 7.60 22.95
N GLU A 356 -3.13 7.04 22.75
CA GLU A 356 -3.32 5.63 22.39
C GLU A 356 -2.67 5.28 21.04
N LEU A 357 -2.84 6.14 20.03
CA LEU A 357 -2.21 6.00 18.73
C LEU A 357 -0.67 5.96 18.87
N PHE A 358 -0.11 6.90 19.63
CA PHE A 358 1.34 6.99 19.85
C PHE A 358 1.87 5.76 20.58
N ALA A 359 1.19 5.29 21.63
CA ALA A 359 1.55 4.05 22.33
C ALA A 359 1.53 2.83 21.39
N LYS A 360 0.57 2.77 20.47
CA LYS A 360 0.47 1.67 19.49
C LYS A 360 1.59 1.71 18.45
N ARG A 361 1.94 2.91 17.95
CA ARG A 361 2.85 3.12 16.80
C ARG A 361 4.31 3.31 17.19
N VAL A 362 4.59 3.91 18.33
CA VAL A 362 5.93 4.15 18.86
C VAL A 362 6.21 3.11 19.93
N LYS A 363 6.83 2.00 19.51
CA LYS A 363 7.14 0.88 20.43
C LYS A 363 8.22 1.18 21.46
N ASP A 364 9.04 2.20 21.21
CA ASP A 364 10.07 2.67 22.11
C ASP A 364 9.52 3.77 23.03
N ASP A 365 9.31 3.43 24.29
CA ASP A 365 8.69 4.29 25.29
C ASP A 365 9.44 5.59 25.51
N SER A 366 10.78 5.59 25.36
CA SER A 366 11.62 6.78 25.51
C SER A 366 11.36 7.85 24.45
N LYS A 367 10.82 7.46 23.28
CA LYS A 367 10.54 8.37 22.17
C LYS A 367 9.11 8.93 22.18
N ARG A 368 8.20 8.34 22.97
CA ARG A 368 6.79 8.76 23.02
C ARG A 368 6.59 10.21 23.49
N PRO A 369 7.27 10.70 24.55
CA PRO A 369 7.08 12.08 25.02
C PRO A 369 7.40 13.13 23.97
N ALA A 370 8.46 12.92 23.19
CA ALA A 370 8.85 13.84 22.11
C ALA A 370 7.82 13.91 20.97
N VAL A 371 7.13 12.79 20.68
CA VAL A 371 6.03 12.79 19.69
C VAL A 371 4.80 13.48 20.25
N ALA A 372 4.46 13.20 21.51
CA ALA A 372 3.30 13.82 22.17
C ALA A 372 3.44 15.34 22.30
N ALA A 373 4.64 15.84 22.60
CA ALA A 373 4.91 17.27 22.75
C ALA A 373 4.65 18.11 21.48
N ARG A 374 4.63 17.48 20.31
CA ARG A 374 4.33 18.13 19.03
C ARG A 374 2.85 18.44 18.84
N LEU A 375 1.95 17.76 19.56
CA LEU A 375 0.52 18.00 19.48
C LEU A 375 0.04 18.79 20.70
N LYS A 376 -0.42 20.01 20.47
CA LYS A 376 -0.86 20.92 21.53
C LYS A 376 -2.33 21.30 21.34
N GLY A 377 -3.11 21.24 22.41
CA GLY A 377 -4.45 21.80 22.43
C GLY A 377 -4.41 23.32 22.40
N ASP A 378 -5.33 23.94 21.66
CA ASP A 378 -5.36 25.38 21.43
C ASP A 378 -6.81 25.90 21.32
N LEU A 379 -7.44 26.14 22.48
CA LEU A 379 -8.83 26.61 22.53
C LEU A 379 -9.02 27.99 21.88
N ALA A 380 -8.03 28.89 22.00
CA ALA A 380 -8.09 30.26 21.50
C ALA A 380 -7.75 30.40 20.00
N GLY A 381 -7.14 29.36 19.41
CA GLY A 381 -6.66 29.40 18.03
C GLY A 381 -5.38 30.24 17.87
N ASP A 382 -4.58 30.38 18.93
CA ASP A 382 -3.34 31.18 18.91
C ASP A 382 -2.26 30.57 18.00
N GLY A 383 -2.44 29.33 17.55
CA GLY A 383 -1.62 28.68 16.54
C GLY A 383 -1.83 29.23 15.13
N VAL A 384 -3.01 29.79 14.81
CA VAL A 384 -3.37 30.26 13.44
C VAL A 384 -2.33 31.24 12.86
N PRO A 385 -1.85 32.26 13.59
CA PRO A 385 -0.87 33.21 13.07
C PRO A 385 0.52 32.63 12.83
N THR A 386 0.81 31.40 13.24
CA THR A 386 2.13 30.75 13.02
C THR A 386 2.05 29.56 12.08
N ALA A 387 0.84 29.15 11.69
CA ALA A 387 0.62 27.97 10.88
C ALA A 387 1.03 28.19 9.42
N ASP A 388 1.72 27.21 8.84
CA ASP A 388 1.99 27.15 7.39
C ASP A 388 0.82 26.50 6.63
N LEU A 389 0.06 25.64 7.31
CA LEU A 389 -1.13 24.96 6.82
C LEU A 389 -2.20 24.94 7.90
N VAL A 390 -3.38 25.48 7.57
CA VAL A 390 -4.59 25.36 8.39
C VAL A 390 -5.50 24.31 7.76
N ILE A 391 -5.99 23.36 8.55
CA ILE A 391 -6.89 22.29 8.12
C ILE A 391 -8.20 22.41 8.89
N GLU A 392 -9.28 22.72 8.18
CA GLU A 392 -10.63 22.73 8.73
C GLU A 392 -11.23 21.33 8.69
N ALA A 393 -11.71 20.85 9.83
CA ALA A 393 -12.38 19.57 10.03
C ALA A 393 -13.57 19.69 11.01
N ILE A 394 -14.33 20.78 10.90
CA ILE A 394 -15.57 21.02 11.64
C ILE A 394 -16.76 20.30 10.98
N ILE A 395 -17.94 20.46 11.57
CA ILE A 395 -19.19 19.85 11.08
C ILE A 395 -19.45 20.17 9.61
N GLU A 396 -20.16 19.26 8.94
CA GLU A 396 -20.48 19.37 7.51
C GLU A 396 -21.66 20.34 7.29
N ASN A 397 -21.42 21.63 7.54
CA ASN A 397 -22.38 22.71 7.34
C ASN A 397 -21.71 23.86 6.57
N PRO A 398 -22.19 24.23 5.37
CA PRO A 398 -21.57 25.27 4.54
C PRO A 398 -21.43 26.62 5.25
N GLN A 399 -22.47 27.07 5.96
CA GLN A 399 -22.46 28.37 6.64
C GLN A 399 -21.42 28.42 7.76
N ALA A 400 -21.37 27.40 8.61
CA ALA A 400 -20.39 27.31 9.68
C ALA A 400 -18.94 27.30 9.15
N LYS A 401 -18.69 26.62 8.02
CA LYS A 401 -17.39 26.60 7.35
C LYS A 401 -17.02 27.99 6.81
N ARG A 402 -17.95 28.67 6.13
CA ARG A 402 -17.74 30.03 5.60
C ARG A 402 -17.42 31.04 6.70
N GLU A 403 -18.19 31.03 7.79
CA GLU A 403 -17.94 31.90 8.96
C GLU A 403 -16.56 31.65 9.56
N LEU A 404 -16.16 30.39 9.67
CA LEU A 404 -14.84 30.03 10.16
C LEU A 404 -13.73 30.54 9.23
N TYR A 405 -13.87 30.39 7.91
CA TYR A 405 -12.84 30.87 6.96
C TYR A 405 -12.66 32.39 7.04
N GLN A 406 -13.76 33.14 7.12
CA GLN A 406 -13.72 34.60 7.28
C GLN A 406 -13.01 35.03 8.57
N ALA A 407 -13.16 34.26 9.66
CA ALA A 407 -12.47 34.52 10.91
C ALA A 407 -10.98 34.13 10.89
N LEU A 408 -10.61 33.09 10.13
CA LEU A 408 -9.24 32.58 10.05
C LEU A 408 -8.36 33.41 9.11
N GLU A 409 -8.84 33.77 7.92
CA GLU A 409 -8.02 34.38 6.87
C GLU A 409 -7.23 35.62 7.33
N PRO A 410 -7.82 36.59 8.07
CA PRO A 410 -7.09 37.77 8.53
C PRO A 410 -5.97 37.46 9.54
N ARG A 411 -6.05 36.33 10.23
CA ARG A 411 -5.06 35.89 11.25
C ARG A 411 -3.94 35.06 10.64
N MET A 412 -4.14 34.46 9.48
CA MET A 412 -3.19 33.56 8.84
C MET A 412 -1.99 34.30 8.24
N GLN A 413 -0.84 33.62 8.22
CA GLN A 413 0.35 34.12 7.51
C GLN A 413 0.05 34.40 6.03
N PRO A 414 0.77 35.34 5.38
CA PRO A 414 0.56 35.67 3.97
C PRO A 414 0.68 34.47 3.03
N ASN A 415 1.59 33.54 3.31
CA ASN A 415 1.88 32.36 2.48
C ASN A 415 1.29 31.03 3.01
N ALA A 416 0.48 31.10 4.09
CA ALA A 416 -0.17 29.93 4.66
C ALA A 416 -1.22 29.36 3.72
N LEU A 417 -1.41 28.05 3.76
CA LEU A 417 -2.48 27.37 3.03
C LEU A 417 -3.68 27.17 3.95
N LEU A 418 -4.88 27.35 3.41
CA LEU A 418 -6.13 26.95 4.05
C LEU A 418 -6.64 25.71 3.33
N SER A 419 -6.96 24.66 4.07
CA SER A 419 -7.56 23.46 3.50
C SER A 419 -8.80 23.03 4.26
N THR A 420 -9.74 22.42 3.57
CA THR A 420 -10.93 21.79 4.16
C THR A 420 -10.88 20.27 4.00
N ASN A 421 -11.34 19.56 5.04
CA ASN A 421 -11.60 18.12 5.03
C ASN A 421 -13.08 17.80 4.74
N THR A 422 -13.83 18.72 4.12
CA THR A 422 -15.20 18.45 3.65
C THR A 422 -15.25 17.19 2.77
N SER A 423 -16.32 16.43 2.87
CA SER A 423 -16.52 15.12 2.22
C SER A 423 -17.59 15.14 1.14
N SER A 424 -18.49 16.12 1.16
CA SER A 424 -19.60 16.24 0.20
C SER A 424 -19.83 17.64 -0.35
N ILE A 425 -19.45 18.71 0.39
CA ILE A 425 -19.72 20.09 -0.05
C ILE A 425 -18.81 20.44 -1.24
N PRO A 426 -19.35 20.94 -2.37
CA PRO A 426 -18.55 21.35 -3.52
C PRO A 426 -17.57 22.46 -3.15
N LEU A 427 -16.30 22.29 -3.53
CA LEU A 427 -15.27 23.24 -3.15
C LEU A 427 -15.43 24.59 -3.87
N THR A 428 -16.08 24.59 -5.04
CA THR A 428 -16.44 25.80 -5.79
C THR A 428 -17.36 26.71 -4.98
N GLU A 429 -18.32 26.14 -4.25
CA GLU A 429 -19.25 26.89 -3.39
C GLU A 429 -18.52 27.51 -2.19
N LEU A 430 -17.64 26.75 -1.54
CA LEU A 430 -16.86 27.23 -0.39
C LEU A 430 -15.88 28.33 -0.80
N ARG A 431 -15.27 28.22 -2.00
CA ARG A 431 -14.31 29.20 -2.53
C ARG A 431 -14.91 30.60 -2.68
N GLU A 432 -16.19 30.74 -3.00
CA GLU A 432 -16.82 32.06 -3.24
C GLU A 432 -16.67 33.02 -2.05
N HIS A 433 -16.42 32.48 -0.85
CA HIS A 433 -16.31 33.23 0.41
C HIS A 433 -14.87 33.32 0.93
N ILE A 434 -13.88 32.95 0.10
CA ILE A 434 -12.46 32.98 0.41
C ILE A 434 -11.80 34.20 -0.23
N GLN A 435 -11.07 34.99 0.56
CA GLN A 435 -10.36 36.19 0.08
C GLN A 435 -9.10 35.83 -0.73
N ARG A 436 -8.41 34.74 -0.37
CA ARG A 436 -7.17 34.27 -1.04
C ARG A 436 -7.34 32.89 -1.66
N PRO A 437 -8.15 32.76 -2.74
CA PRO A 437 -8.48 31.46 -3.32
C PRO A 437 -7.26 30.70 -3.86
N ALA A 438 -6.20 31.40 -4.25
CA ALA A 438 -4.93 30.79 -4.66
C ALA A 438 -4.32 29.86 -3.59
N GLN A 439 -4.67 30.05 -2.32
CA GLN A 439 -4.13 29.33 -1.16
C GLN A 439 -5.15 28.39 -0.51
N PHE A 440 -6.35 28.29 -1.09
CA PHE A 440 -7.43 27.45 -0.60
C PHE A 440 -7.55 26.18 -1.45
N GLY A 441 -7.74 25.04 -0.79
CA GLY A 441 -7.93 23.75 -1.45
C GLY A 441 -8.61 22.74 -0.52
N GLY A 442 -8.90 21.54 -1.01
CA GLY A 442 -9.35 20.44 -0.15
C GLY A 442 -8.23 19.47 0.15
N LEU A 443 -8.19 18.98 1.39
CA LEU A 443 -7.46 17.79 1.79
C LEU A 443 -8.49 16.82 2.38
N HIS A 444 -9.11 16.01 1.53
CA HIS A 444 -10.12 15.05 1.97
C HIS A 444 -9.46 13.74 2.40
N TYR A 445 -9.47 13.51 3.72
CA TYR A 445 -8.94 12.33 4.38
C TYR A 445 -10.04 11.28 4.59
N PHE A 446 -9.63 10.01 4.63
CA PHE A 446 -10.54 8.89 4.89
C PHE A 446 -10.33 8.31 6.29
N ASN A 447 -11.42 7.97 6.97
CA ASN A 447 -11.39 7.37 8.30
C ASN A 447 -11.11 5.86 8.23
N PRO A 448 -10.21 5.30 9.07
CA PRO A 448 -9.32 5.98 10.02
C PRO A 448 -8.08 6.54 9.34
N VAL A 449 -7.69 7.78 9.70
CA VAL A 449 -6.57 8.49 9.06
C VAL A 449 -5.28 7.70 9.16
N ALA A 450 -5.00 7.02 10.29
CA ALA A 450 -3.78 6.23 10.44
C ALA A 450 -3.71 4.95 9.58
N GLN A 451 -4.81 4.55 8.92
CA GLN A 451 -4.92 3.31 8.14
C GLN A 451 -5.14 3.58 6.65
N MET A 452 -5.94 4.58 6.31
CA MET A 452 -6.27 4.89 4.92
C MET A 452 -5.10 5.60 4.22
N PRO A 453 -4.59 5.08 3.09
CA PRO A 453 -3.40 5.64 2.46
C PRO A 453 -3.67 6.88 1.61
N LEU A 454 -4.89 7.02 1.07
CA LEU A 454 -5.26 8.09 0.14
C LEU A 454 -5.59 9.40 0.86
N VAL A 455 -5.24 10.52 0.22
CA VAL A 455 -5.84 11.84 0.46
C VAL A 455 -6.19 12.46 -0.89
N GLU A 456 -7.44 12.86 -1.06
CA GLU A 456 -7.86 13.60 -2.26
C GLU A 456 -7.50 15.08 -2.10
N ILE A 457 -6.76 15.61 -3.08
CA ILE A 457 -6.46 17.04 -3.18
C ILE A 457 -7.54 17.64 -4.05
N VAL A 458 -8.57 18.17 -3.41
CA VAL A 458 -9.72 18.74 -4.10
C VAL A 458 -9.35 20.11 -4.62
N CYS A 459 -9.48 20.29 -5.94
CA CYS A 459 -9.07 21.49 -6.64
C CYS A 459 -10.30 22.26 -7.13
N HIS A 460 -10.18 23.59 -7.13
CA HIS A 460 -11.10 24.50 -7.80
C HIS A 460 -10.32 25.39 -8.79
N ASP A 461 -11.02 26.13 -9.61
CA ASP A 461 -10.53 27.02 -10.69
C ASP A 461 -9.60 28.17 -10.23
N GLY A 462 -9.44 28.36 -8.93
CA GLY A 462 -8.69 29.46 -8.32
C GLY A 462 -7.46 29.03 -7.53
N LEU A 463 -7.26 27.72 -7.30
CA LEU A 463 -6.12 27.19 -6.54
C LEU A 463 -4.86 27.31 -7.40
N ALA A 464 -3.80 27.91 -6.86
CA ALA A 464 -2.54 28.02 -7.58
C ALA A 464 -1.90 26.62 -7.77
N PRO A 465 -1.40 26.26 -8.97
CA PRO A 465 -0.76 24.97 -9.23
C PRO A 465 0.39 24.65 -8.26
N GLU A 466 1.09 25.68 -7.81
CA GLU A 466 2.23 25.55 -6.89
C GLU A 466 1.77 25.20 -5.48
N ASN A 467 0.60 25.69 -5.07
CA ASN A 467 0.01 25.34 -3.78
C ASN A 467 -0.62 23.94 -3.82
N GLN A 468 -1.18 23.51 -4.95
CA GLN A 468 -1.58 22.11 -5.15
C GLN A 468 -0.38 21.16 -4.98
N LYS A 469 0.79 21.50 -5.55
CA LYS A 469 2.03 20.72 -5.37
C LYS A 469 2.51 20.73 -3.91
N ARG A 470 2.41 21.86 -3.20
CA ARG A 470 2.73 21.95 -1.76
C ARG A 470 1.84 21.05 -0.92
N LEU A 471 0.53 21.02 -1.19
CA LEU A 471 -0.43 20.11 -0.56
C LEU A 471 -0.07 18.64 -0.84
N ALA A 472 0.24 18.30 -2.10
CA ALA A 472 0.69 16.96 -2.45
C ALA A 472 1.98 16.56 -1.73
N ALA A 473 2.92 17.50 -1.60
CA ALA A 473 4.16 17.26 -0.88
C ALA A 473 3.97 17.09 0.62
N PHE A 474 3.01 17.81 1.21
CA PHE A 474 2.59 17.58 2.58
C PHE A 474 1.99 16.18 2.75
N CYS A 475 1.03 15.77 1.91
CA CYS A 475 0.45 14.43 1.94
C CYS A 475 1.53 13.34 1.89
N LYS A 476 2.50 13.46 0.98
CA LYS A 476 3.62 12.52 0.90
C LYS A 476 4.45 12.51 2.18
N ALA A 477 4.76 13.67 2.75
CA ALA A 477 5.55 13.78 3.98
C ALA A 477 4.88 13.13 5.20
N ILE A 478 3.55 13.07 5.22
CA ILE A 478 2.78 12.34 6.23
C ILE A 478 2.48 10.87 5.84
N ASP A 479 3.20 10.30 4.87
CA ASP A 479 3.00 8.95 4.31
C ASP A 479 1.56 8.71 3.78
N LYS A 480 1.01 9.71 3.07
CA LYS A 480 -0.23 9.61 2.31
C LYS A 480 0.04 9.70 0.80
N LEU A 481 -0.88 9.12 0.04
CA LEU A 481 -0.89 9.14 -1.41
C LEU A 481 -1.81 10.27 -1.86
N PRO A 482 -1.27 11.39 -2.40
CA PRO A 482 -2.08 12.47 -2.92
C PRO A 482 -2.70 12.10 -4.27
N VAL A 483 -4.00 12.31 -4.44
CA VAL A 483 -4.68 12.27 -5.75
C VAL A 483 -5.38 13.60 -5.99
N PRO A 484 -4.91 14.41 -6.96
CA PRO A 484 -5.65 15.58 -7.40
C PRO A 484 -6.99 15.21 -8.02
N VAL A 485 -8.06 15.87 -7.55
CA VAL A 485 -9.43 15.67 -8.04
C VAL A 485 -10.12 17.02 -8.22
N ALA A 486 -11.11 17.08 -9.11
CA ALA A 486 -11.98 18.24 -9.25
C ALA A 486 -12.94 18.38 -8.05
N GLY A 487 -13.31 19.62 -7.73
CA GLY A 487 -14.24 19.97 -6.64
C GLY A 487 -15.72 19.69 -6.92
N THR A 488 -16.04 18.63 -7.65
CA THR A 488 -17.44 18.20 -7.89
C THR A 488 -18.05 17.59 -6.62
N PRO A 489 -19.39 17.56 -6.46
CA PRO A 489 -20.04 16.87 -5.34
C PRO A 489 -19.50 15.45 -5.14
N GLY A 490 -19.05 15.13 -3.92
CA GLY A 490 -18.44 13.84 -3.54
C GLY A 490 -17.11 13.50 -4.22
N PHE A 491 -16.49 14.45 -4.92
CA PHE A 491 -15.18 14.37 -5.57
C PHE A 491 -15.04 13.13 -6.47
N LEU A 492 -14.04 12.28 -6.25
CA LEU A 492 -13.88 11.02 -6.96
C LEU A 492 -14.40 9.85 -6.13
N VAL A 493 -13.84 9.63 -4.93
CA VAL A 493 -14.08 8.39 -4.17
C VAL A 493 -15.51 8.26 -3.71
N ASN A 494 -16.09 9.28 -3.06
CA ASN A 494 -17.46 9.21 -2.56
C ASN A 494 -18.46 9.16 -3.72
N ARG A 495 -18.21 9.94 -4.78
CA ARG A 495 -19.02 9.94 -6.01
C ARG A 495 -19.10 8.55 -6.65
N VAL A 496 -17.96 7.87 -6.82
CA VAL A 496 -17.90 6.52 -7.41
C VAL A 496 -18.47 5.45 -6.47
N LEU A 497 -18.29 5.59 -5.15
CA LEU A 497 -18.76 4.60 -4.18
C LEU A 497 -20.26 4.68 -3.92
N PHE A 498 -20.86 5.87 -4.04
CA PHE A 498 -22.25 6.11 -3.68
C PHE A 498 -23.26 5.24 -4.47
N PRO A 499 -23.21 5.12 -5.81
CA PRO A 499 -24.11 4.25 -6.57
C PRO A 499 -24.04 2.78 -6.14
N TYR A 500 -22.86 2.28 -5.78
CA TYR A 500 -22.67 0.92 -5.26
C TYR A 500 -23.35 0.72 -3.90
N MET A 501 -23.20 1.68 -2.99
CA MET A 501 -23.87 1.60 -1.68
C MET A 501 -25.39 1.76 -1.82
N LEU A 502 -25.83 2.68 -2.67
CA LEU A 502 -27.25 2.92 -2.92
C LEU A 502 -27.93 1.68 -3.52
N GLU A 503 -27.31 1.02 -4.49
CA GLU A 503 -27.88 -0.19 -5.09
C GLU A 503 -27.85 -1.37 -4.11
N ALA A 504 -26.83 -1.48 -3.25
CA ALA A 504 -26.84 -2.48 -2.18
C ALA A 504 -28.01 -2.28 -1.20
N ALA A 505 -28.25 -1.03 -0.81
CA ALA A 505 -29.34 -0.69 0.09
C ALA A 505 -30.71 -0.84 -0.59
N THR A 506 -30.78 -0.57 -1.90
CA THR A 506 -31.98 -0.84 -2.73
C THR A 506 -32.26 -2.34 -2.82
N ALA A 507 -31.25 -3.15 -3.13
CA ALA A 507 -31.35 -4.62 -3.14
C ALA A 507 -31.81 -5.17 -1.78
N TYR A 508 -31.31 -4.60 -0.68
CA TYR A 508 -31.74 -4.94 0.66
C TYR A 508 -33.22 -4.60 0.90
N ALA A 509 -33.66 -3.41 0.48
CA ALA A 509 -35.07 -3.00 0.56
C ALA A 509 -36.01 -3.83 -0.33
N GLU A 510 -35.50 -4.37 -1.45
CA GLU A 510 -36.21 -5.35 -2.30
C GLU A 510 -36.29 -6.76 -1.67
N GLY A 511 -35.75 -6.96 -0.46
CA GLY A 511 -35.84 -8.21 0.31
C GLY A 511 -34.66 -9.16 0.13
N ILE A 512 -33.59 -8.77 -0.57
CA ILE A 512 -32.38 -9.59 -0.67
C ILE A 512 -31.66 -9.57 0.69
N PRO A 513 -31.41 -10.72 1.33
CA PRO A 513 -30.76 -10.75 2.63
C PRO A 513 -29.37 -10.11 2.58
N GLY A 514 -29.09 -9.19 3.50
CA GLY A 514 -27.80 -8.48 3.56
C GLY A 514 -26.56 -9.39 3.46
N PRO A 515 -26.50 -10.56 4.14
CA PRO A 515 -25.35 -11.46 4.03
C PRO A 515 -25.12 -12.00 2.61
N ALA A 516 -26.17 -12.11 1.78
CA ALA A 516 -26.04 -12.50 0.39
C ALA A 516 -25.42 -11.37 -0.46
N ILE A 517 -25.84 -10.13 -0.22
CA ILE A 517 -25.30 -8.91 -0.84
C ILE A 517 -23.82 -8.75 -0.48
N ASP A 518 -23.50 -8.83 0.81
CA ASP A 518 -22.12 -8.79 1.31
C ASP A 518 -21.24 -9.88 0.71
N LYS A 519 -21.76 -11.11 0.63
CA LYS A 519 -21.04 -12.24 0.06
C LYS A 519 -20.78 -12.06 -1.43
N ALA A 520 -21.70 -11.45 -2.19
CA ALA A 520 -21.50 -11.14 -3.61
C ALA A 520 -20.36 -10.14 -3.80
N ALA A 521 -20.35 -9.03 -3.05
CA ALA A 521 -19.29 -8.02 -3.11
C ALA A 521 -17.91 -8.56 -2.67
N VAL A 522 -17.84 -9.30 -1.56
CA VAL A 522 -16.58 -9.93 -1.11
C VAL A 522 -16.14 -11.02 -2.09
N LYS A 523 -17.08 -11.73 -2.73
CA LYS A 523 -16.77 -12.71 -3.78
C LYS A 523 -16.16 -12.01 -5.00
N PHE A 524 -16.67 -10.85 -5.40
CA PHE A 524 -16.10 -10.03 -6.47
C PHE A 524 -14.66 -9.58 -6.14
N GLY A 525 -14.41 -9.23 -4.86
CA GLY A 525 -13.09 -8.87 -4.36
C GLY A 525 -13.06 -7.64 -3.45
N MET A 526 -14.21 -7.07 -3.09
CA MET A 526 -14.29 -5.92 -2.17
C MET A 526 -13.80 -6.32 -0.76
N PRO A 527 -13.18 -5.40 0.00
CA PRO A 527 -12.60 -5.70 1.32
C PRO A 527 -13.67 -5.96 2.39
N MET A 528 -14.85 -5.34 2.20
CA MET A 528 -16.01 -5.43 3.08
C MET A 528 -17.27 -5.46 2.22
N GLY A 529 -18.29 -6.16 2.68
CA GLY A 529 -19.60 -6.13 2.03
C GLY A 529 -20.29 -4.78 2.22
N PRO A 530 -21.13 -4.33 1.26
CA PRO A 530 -21.69 -2.99 1.28
C PRO A 530 -22.66 -2.75 2.44
N ILE A 531 -23.39 -3.77 2.91
CA ILE A 531 -24.33 -3.61 4.05
C ILE A 531 -23.54 -3.39 5.34
N GLU A 532 -22.49 -4.20 5.55
CA GLU A 532 -21.57 -3.99 6.68
C GLU A 532 -20.83 -2.64 6.57
N LEU A 533 -20.48 -2.21 5.36
CA LEU A 533 -19.81 -0.93 5.13
C LEU A 533 -20.71 0.26 5.47
N ILE A 534 -21.96 0.27 5.02
CA ILE A 534 -22.95 1.31 5.33
C ILE A 534 -23.10 1.45 6.86
N ASP A 535 -23.24 0.34 7.58
CA ASP A 535 -23.33 0.35 9.03
C ASP A 535 -22.03 0.81 9.72
N THR A 536 -20.87 0.52 9.13
CA THR A 536 -19.56 0.91 9.67
C THR A 536 -19.33 2.41 9.51
N VAL A 537 -19.70 2.97 8.36
CA VAL A 537 -19.66 4.43 8.10
C VAL A 537 -20.70 5.15 8.95
N GLY A 538 -21.88 4.55 9.07
CA GLY A 538 -23.02 5.06 9.82
C GLY A 538 -24.12 5.55 8.89
N LEU A 539 -25.36 5.17 9.22
CA LEU A 539 -26.53 5.46 8.38
C LEU A 539 -26.84 6.96 8.27
N ASP A 540 -26.54 7.73 9.31
CA ASP A 540 -26.70 9.19 9.30
C ASP A 540 -25.69 9.89 8.38
N VAL A 541 -24.44 9.42 8.36
CA VAL A 541 -23.42 9.92 7.42
C VAL A 541 -23.79 9.54 5.99
N ALA A 542 -24.23 8.30 5.76
CA ALA A 542 -24.69 7.84 4.46
C ALA A 542 -25.90 8.65 3.96
N ALA A 543 -26.85 8.99 4.84
CA ALA A 543 -27.99 9.84 4.52
C ALA A 543 -27.55 11.27 4.16
N GLY A 544 -26.63 11.87 4.91
CA GLY A 544 -26.08 13.20 4.61
C GLY A 544 -25.37 13.26 3.25
N VAL A 545 -24.51 12.28 2.96
CA VAL A 545 -23.85 12.18 1.65
C VAL A 545 -24.88 11.91 0.54
N GLY A 546 -25.89 11.10 0.80
CA GLY A 546 -26.97 10.82 -0.14
C GLY A 546 -27.81 12.04 -0.49
N ALA A 547 -28.07 12.93 0.47
CA ALA A 547 -28.81 14.17 0.21
C ALA A 547 -28.12 15.09 -0.81
N GLU A 548 -26.79 15.08 -0.84
CA GLU A 548 -25.99 15.86 -1.81
C GLU A 548 -25.80 15.12 -3.15
N LEU A 549 -25.43 13.83 -3.09
CA LEU A 549 -25.06 13.07 -4.29
C LEU A 549 -26.25 12.55 -5.08
N ALA A 550 -27.35 12.17 -4.43
CA ALA A 550 -28.49 11.58 -5.13
C ALA A 550 -29.14 12.56 -6.11
N PRO A 551 -29.40 13.84 -5.76
CA PRO A 551 -29.90 14.82 -6.72
C PRO A 551 -28.90 15.10 -7.84
N PHE A 552 -27.61 15.27 -7.50
CA PHE A 552 -26.55 15.52 -8.48
C PHE A 552 -26.44 14.39 -9.53
N LEU A 553 -26.57 13.15 -9.09
CA LEU A 553 -26.48 11.97 -9.96
C LEU A 553 -27.83 11.57 -10.59
N GLY A 554 -28.94 12.21 -10.21
CA GLY A 554 -30.29 11.82 -10.64
C GLY A 554 -30.69 10.41 -10.19
N LEU A 555 -30.23 9.99 -9.01
CA LEU A 555 -30.52 8.66 -8.46
C LEU A 555 -31.59 8.75 -7.37
N PRO A 556 -32.67 7.95 -7.42
CA PRO A 556 -33.68 7.97 -6.37
C PRO A 556 -33.19 7.24 -5.12
N ILE A 557 -33.40 7.84 -3.94
CA ILE A 557 -33.17 7.16 -2.65
C ILE A 557 -34.44 6.40 -2.26
N PRO A 558 -34.39 5.06 -2.09
CA PRO A 558 -35.52 4.28 -1.61
C PRO A 558 -36.12 4.84 -0.32
N ALA A 559 -37.46 4.87 -0.21
CA ALA A 559 -38.16 5.42 0.95
C ALA A 559 -37.71 4.79 2.28
N ALA A 560 -37.41 3.49 2.27
CA ALA A 560 -36.90 2.75 3.43
C ALA A 560 -35.53 3.24 3.95
N LEU A 561 -34.83 4.09 3.21
CA LEU A 561 -33.50 4.61 3.52
C LEU A 561 -33.47 6.13 3.73
N GLN A 562 -34.63 6.80 3.61
CA GLN A 562 -34.73 8.25 3.78
C GLN A 562 -34.73 8.68 5.25
N THR A 563 -35.14 7.81 6.16
CA THR A 563 -35.19 8.08 7.59
C THR A 563 -34.28 7.12 8.36
N VAL A 564 -33.41 7.69 9.19
CA VAL A 564 -32.57 6.93 10.12
C VAL A 564 -33.28 6.87 11.46
N GLU A 565 -33.66 5.67 11.91
CA GLU A 565 -34.28 5.50 13.22
C GLU A 565 -33.32 5.94 14.35
N PRO A 566 -33.80 6.72 15.34
CA PRO A 566 -32.98 7.10 16.49
C PRO A 566 -32.38 5.89 17.19
N GLY A 567 -31.07 5.92 17.46
CA GLY A 567 -30.34 4.81 18.11
C GLY A 567 -30.03 3.62 17.20
N LYS A 568 -30.31 3.71 15.89
CA LYS A 568 -29.93 2.69 14.91
C LYS A 568 -29.00 3.22 13.83
N ARG A 569 -27.98 3.99 14.19
CA ARG A 569 -27.05 4.60 13.20
C ARG A 569 -25.95 3.65 12.72
N GLY A 570 -26.02 2.35 13.02
CA GLY A 570 -25.02 1.36 12.65
C GLY A 570 -24.08 1.00 13.81
N LYS A 571 -22.80 0.73 13.48
CA LYS A 571 -21.80 0.23 14.43
C LYS A 571 -21.64 1.08 15.69
N LYS A 572 -21.78 2.40 15.55
CA LYS A 572 -21.60 3.36 16.65
C LYS A 572 -22.69 3.30 17.72
N ASP A 573 -23.88 2.83 17.36
CA ASP A 573 -25.00 2.65 18.30
C ASP A 573 -25.17 1.17 18.71
N GLY A 574 -24.34 0.27 18.17
CA GLY A 574 -24.50 -1.17 18.37
C GLY A 574 -25.59 -1.81 17.48
N GLN A 575 -26.32 -1.02 16.69
CA GLN A 575 -27.39 -1.49 15.82
C GLN A 575 -27.58 -0.58 14.60
N GLY A 576 -27.82 -1.17 13.43
CA GLY A 576 -28.22 -0.53 12.18
C GLY A 576 -28.93 -1.54 11.29
N LEU A 577 -28.44 -1.75 10.07
CA LEU A 577 -28.86 -2.86 9.19
C LEU A 577 -28.46 -4.22 9.76
N TYR A 578 -27.37 -4.26 10.53
CA TYR A 578 -26.97 -5.39 11.37
C TYR A 578 -26.97 -5.01 12.85
N THR A 579 -27.03 -6.04 13.70
CA THR A 579 -26.68 -5.92 15.12
C THR A 579 -25.17 -6.02 15.28
N TRP A 580 -24.58 -5.21 16.15
CA TRP A 580 -23.14 -5.16 16.40
C TRP A 580 -22.82 -5.57 17.83
N GLU A 581 -22.03 -6.62 17.99
CA GLU A 581 -21.56 -7.11 19.28
C GLU A 581 -20.02 -7.04 19.32
N ASN A 582 -19.45 -6.37 20.33
CA ASN A 582 -17.99 -6.19 20.47
C ASN A 582 -17.31 -5.64 19.20
N GLY A 583 -18.00 -4.73 18.50
CA GLY A 583 -17.50 -4.09 17.28
C GLY A 583 -17.50 -4.99 16.03
N ARG A 584 -18.20 -6.14 16.06
CA ARG A 584 -18.39 -7.05 14.92
C ARG A 584 -19.86 -7.14 14.54
N ALA A 585 -20.15 -7.12 13.24
CA ALA A 585 -21.51 -7.33 12.73
C ALA A 585 -21.96 -8.78 12.91
N LYS A 586 -23.13 -8.97 13.51
CA LYS A 586 -23.81 -10.26 13.65
C LYS A 586 -24.66 -10.50 12.41
N LYS A 587 -24.09 -11.23 11.45
CA LYS A 587 -24.75 -11.54 10.18
C LYS A 587 -25.67 -12.75 10.36
N PRO A 588 -26.98 -12.65 10.03
CA PRO A 588 -27.88 -13.79 10.09
C PRO A 588 -27.43 -14.89 9.12
N GLU A 589 -27.66 -16.15 9.48
CA GLU A 589 -27.37 -17.26 8.57
C GLU A 589 -28.36 -17.25 7.40
N LEU A 590 -27.83 -17.42 6.18
CA LEU A 590 -28.67 -17.64 5.02
C LEU A 590 -29.26 -19.04 5.08
N ALA A 591 -30.52 -19.20 4.64
CA ALA A 591 -31.10 -20.52 4.44
C ALA A 591 -30.20 -21.36 3.51
N LYS A 592 -30.06 -22.66 3.80
CA LYS A 592 -29.08 -23.53 3.11
C LYS A 592 -29.32 -23.64 1.60
N ASP A 593 -30.56 -23.46 1.18
CA ASP A 593 -31.07 -23.51 -0.19
C ASP A 593 -31.24 -22.12 -0.83
N TYR A 594 -30.96 -21.04 -0.10
CA TYR A 594 -31.06 -19.68 -0.62
C TYR A 594 -30.13 -19.48 -1.82
N ARG A 595 -30.70 -19.06 -2.95
CA ARG A 595 -29.97 -18.65 -4.15
C ARG A 595 -30.11 -17.15 -4.32
N ALA A 596 -28.97 -16.46 -4.30
CA ALA A 596 -28.95 -15.04 -4.65
C ALA A 596 -29.33 -14.87 -6.14
N PRO A 597 -29.93 -13.73 -6.52
CA PRO A 597 -30.12 -13.40 -7.92
C PRO A 597 -28.80 -13.49 -8.71
N ASP A 598 -28.84 -14.08 -9.90
CA ASP A 598 -27.64 -14.32 -10.71
C ASP A 598 -26.95 -13.02 -11.14
N ASP A 599 -27.72 -11.94 -11.27
CA ASP A 599 -27.27 -10.60 -11.63
C ASP A 599 -26.89 -9.73 -10.42
N LEU A 600 -26.93 -10.24 -9.18
CA LEU A 600 -26.65 -9.45 -7.99
C LEU A 600 -25.22 -8.87 -7.99
N GLU A 601 -24.22 -9.62 -8.48
CA GLU A 601 -22.86 -9.09 -8.59
C GLU A 601 -22.79 -7.91 -9.58
N ASP A 602 -23.43 -8.04 -10.74
CA ASP A 602 -23.49 -6.97 -11.76
C ASP A 602 -24.31 -5.77 -11.25
N ARG A 603 -25.43 -5.99 -10.54
CA ARG A 603 -26.21 -4.93 -9.89
C ARG A 603 -25.34 -4.10 -8.97
N LEU A 604 -24.47 -4.73 -8.17
CA LEU A 604 -23.60 -3.99 -7.26
C LEU A 604 -22.47 -3.27 -8.00
N ILE A 605 -21.76 -3.98 -8.88
CA ILE A 605 -20.50 -3.49 -9.43
C ILE A 605 -20.69 -2.53 -10.61
N LEU A 606 -21.67 -2.77 -11.50
CA LEU A 606 -21.82 -1.97 -12.70
C LEU A 606 -22.18 -0.49 -12.44
N PRO A 607 -22.99 -0.11 -11.44
CA PRO A 607 -23.20 1.30 -11.09
C PRO A 607 -21.91 2.02 -10.70
N LEU A 608 -21.02 1.35 -9.95
CA LEU A 608 -19.70 1.90 -9.60
C LEU A 608 -18.83 2.11 -10.84
N LEU A 609 -18.80 1.12 -11.74
CA LEU A 609 -18.05 1.24 -12.99
C LEU A 609 -18.62 2.33 -13.90
N ASN A 610 -19.94 2.43 -13.97
CA ASN A 610 -20.65 3.43 -14.77
C ASN A 610 -20.32 4.85 -14.29
N GLU A 611 -20.29 5.07 -12.98
CA GLU A 611 -19.91 6.36 -12.41
C GLU A 611 -18.41 6.64 -12.54
N ALA A 612 -17.55 5.62 -12.45
CA ALA A 612 -16.13 5.77 -12.75
C ALA A 612 -15.88 6.22 -14.20
N VAL A 613 -16.65 5.71 -15.17
CA VAL A 613 -16.61 6.16 -16.56
C VAL A 613 -17.02 7.63 -16.68
N ALA A 614 -18.09 8.03 -15.99
CA ALA A 614 -18.57 9.42 -15.96
C ALA A 614 -17.50 10.37 -15.38
N CYS A 615 -16.93 10.02 -14.22
CA CYS A 615 -15.86 10.79 -13.58
C CYS A 615 -14.65 11.00 -14.51
N LEU A 616 -14.26 9.98 -15.28
CA LEU A 616 -13.18 10.10 -16.26
C LEU A 616 -13.58 11.03 -17.41
N HIS A 617 -14.80 10.88 -17.93
CA HIS A 617 -15.30 11.69 -19.03
C HIS A 617 -15.41 13.18 -18.68
N GLU A 618 -15.85 13.49 -17.46
CA GLU A 618 -16.00 14.86 -16.95
C GLU A 618 -14.67 15.49 -16.50
N GLY A 619 -13.57 14.73 -16.52
CA GLY A 619 -12.26 15.23 -16.09
C GLY A 619 -12.15 15.46 -14.58
N VAL A 620 -12.89 14.69 -13.77
CA VAL A 620 -12.75 14.70 -12.29
C VAL A 620 -11.30 14.39 -11.89
N VAL A 621 -10.63 13.55 -12.68
CA VAL A 621 -9.18 13.31 -12.62
C VAL A 621 -8.58 13.40 -14.02
N ALA A 622 -7.27 13.63 -14.09
CA ALA A 622 -6.58 13.88 -15.36
C ALA A 622 -6.53 12.65 -16.29
N ASP A 623 -6.59 11.42 -15.76
CA ASP A 623 -6.55 10.18 -16.56
C ASP A 623 -7.05 8.95 -15.79
N ALA A 624 -7.19 7.85 -16.53
CA ALA A 624 -7.69 6.57 -16.05
C ALA A 624 -6.82 5.93 -14.94
N ASP A 625 -5.51 6.16 -14.96
CA ASP A 625 -4.58 5.63 -13.96
C ASP A 625 -4.78 6.32 -12.60
N LEU A 626 -4.97 7.65 -12.60
CA LEU A 626 -5.32 8.39 -11.39
C LEU A 626 -6.70 7.99 -10.88
N LEU A 627 -7.66 7.74 -11.78
CA LEU A 627 -8.98 7.22 -11.41
C LEU A 627 -8.86 5.88 -10.68
N ASP A 628 -8.18 4.93 -11.32
CA ASP A 628 -7.98 3.59 -10.76
C ASP A 628 -7.27 3.67 -9.42
N ALA A 629 -6.20 4.47 -9.31
CA ALA A 629 -5.45 4.63 -8.08
C ALA A 629 -6.31 5.24 -6.96
N GLY A 630 -7.05 6.31 -7.24
CA GLY A 630 -7.96 6.94 -6.27
C GLY A 630 -9.00 5.96 -5.76
N VAL A 631 -9.67 5.23 -6.64
CA VAL A 631 -10.72 4.29 -6.23
C VAL A 631 -10.14 3.07 -5.50
N ILE A 632 -8.99 2.53 -5.91
CA ILE A 632 -8.32 1.42 -5.20
C ILE A 632 -7.89 1.83 -3.79
N PHE A 633 -7.20 2.97 -3.65
CA PHE A 633 -6.63 3.38 -2.37
C PHE A 633 -7.64 4.06 -1.43
N GLY A 634 -8.75 4.58 -1.98
CA GLY A 634 -9.86 5.19 -1.23
C GLY A 634 -10.92 4.19 -0.79
N THR A 635 -11.40 3.33 -1.71
CA THR A 635 -12.49 2.37 -1.42
C THR A 635 -12.01 0.96 -1.11
N GLY A 636 -10.78 0.62 -1.49
CA GLY A 636 -10.28 -0.75 -1.47
C GLY A 636 -10.74 -1.61 -2.65
N PHE A 637 -11.14 -1.02 -3.78
CA PHE A 637 -11.52 -1.75 -4.99
C PHE A 637 -10.51 -2.87 -5.31
N ALA A 638 -11.05 -4.06 -5.60
CA ALA A 638 -10.34 -5.33 -5.70
C ALA A 638 -8.95 -5.21 -6.37
N PRO A 639 -7.84 -5.19 -5.59
CA PRO A 639 -6.50 -4.90 -6.12
C PRO A 639 -6.06 -5.82 -7.26
N PHE A 640 -6.37 -7.11 -7.18
CA PHE A 640 -6.04 -8.07 -8.25
C PHE A 640 -6.76 -7.81 -9.59
N ARG A 641 -7.74 -6.89 -9.63
CA ARG A 641 -8.42 -6.43 -10.85
C ARG A 641 -7.85 -5.12 -11.41
N GLY A 642 -6.96 -4.45 -10.68
CA GLY A 642 -6.18 -3.32 -11.18
C GLY A 642 -6.89 -1.96 -11.25
N GLY A 643 -8.15 -1.87 -10.81
CA GLY A 643 -8.96 -0.65 -10.76
C GLY A 643 -10.25 -0.74 -11.61
N PRO A 644 -11.20 0.19 -11.46
CA PRO A 644 -12.44 0.21 -12.25
C PRO A 644 -12.20 0.23 -13.76
N ILE A 645 -11.36 1.12 -14.28
CA ILE A 645 -11.12 1.26 -15.72
C ILE A 645 -10.32 0.06 -16.25
N GLN A 646 -9.28 -0.36 -15.51
CA GLN A 646 -8.56 -1.59 -15.85
C GLN A 646 -9.47 -2.82 -15.86
N HIS A 647 -10.44 -2.91 -14.95
CA HIS A 647 -11.42 -3.99 -14.93
C HIS A 647 -12.34 -3.94 -16.15
N ILE A 648 -12.78 -2.75 -16.57
CA ILE A 648 -13.55 -2.55 -17.80
C ILE A 648 -12.75 -3.01 -19.02
N ARG A 649 -11.48 -2.61 -19.13
CA ARG A 649 -10.58 -3.04 -20.22
C ARG A 649 -10.44 -4.57 -20.26
N ALA A 650 -10.26 -5.20 -19.10
CA ALA A 650 -10.08 -6.65 -19.00
C ALA A 650 -11.35 -7.45 -19.30
N ALA A 651 -12.52 -6.93 -18.95
CA ALA A 651 -13.81 -7.57 -19.23
C ALA A 651 -14.33 -7.29 -20.66
N GLY A 652 -13.88 -6.19 -21.26
CA GLY A 652 -14.40 -5.63 -22.51
C GLY A 652 -15.47 -4.59 -22.25
N ALA A 653 -15.22 -3.34 -22.68
CA ALA A 653 -16.15 -2.21 -22.47
C ALA A 653 -17.54 -2.49 -23.06
N ASP A 654 -17.62 -3.00 -24.28
CA ASP A 654 -18.89 -3.28 -24.95
C ASP A 654 -19.68 -4.42 -24.26
N VAL A 655 -18.97 -5.39 -23.67
CA VAL A 655 -19.59 -6.49 -22.91
C VAL A 655 -20.24 -5.96 -21.64
N LEU A 656 -19.54 -5.11 -20.90
CA LEU A 656 -20.08 -4.51 -19.67
C LEU A 656 -21.20 -3.51 -19.98
N LEU A 657 -21.08 -2.74 -21.07
CA LEU A 657 -22.14 -1.84 -21.52
C LEU A 657 -23.42 -2.60 -21.89
N ALA A 658 -23.31 -3.75 -22.55
CA ALA A 658 -24.47 -4.59 -22.85
C ALA A 658 -25.15 -5.12 -21.58
N ARG A 659 -24.37 -5.55 -20.57
CA ARG A 659 -24.91 -5.98 -19.26
C ARG A 659 -25.57 -4.83 -18.52
N LEU A 660 -24.97 -3.64 -18.56
CA LEU A 660 -25.53 -2.44 -17.94
C LEU A 660 -26.88 -2.06 -18.57
N ARG A 661 -26.99 -2.13 -19.91
CA ARG A 661 -28.27 -1.95 -20.63
C ARG A 661 -29.31 -3.02 -20.27
N ALA A 662 -28.88 -4.27 -20.06
CA ALA A 662 -29.79 -5.32 -19.60
C ALA A 662 -30.33 -5.05 -18.18
N LEU A 663 -29.48 -4.54 -17.28
CA LEU A 663 -29.92 -4.08 -15.97
C LEU A 663 -30.86 -2.87 -16.06
N GLN A 664 -30.59 -1.91 -16.95
CA GLN A 664 -31.49 -0.78 -17.20
C GLN A 664 -32.87 -1.26 -17.65
N ALA A 665 -32.95 -2.21 -18.58
CA ALA A 665 -34.22 -2.77 -19.02
C ALA A 665 -35.00 -3.46 -17.89
N ARG A 666 -34.31 -4.06 -16.91
CA ARG A 666 -34.91 -4.82 -15.80
C ARG A 666 -35.27 -3.96 -14.59
N TYR A 667 -34.43 -2.98 -14.26
CA TYR A 667 -34.48 -2.22 -13.01
C TYR A 667 -34.62 -0.70 -13.21
N GLY A 668 -34.67 -0.24 -14.45
CA GLY A 668 -34.93 1.16 -14.82
C GLY A 668 -33.68 2.04 -14.90
N GLU A 669 -33.93 3.35 -15.00
CA GLU A 669 -32.96 4.39 -15.38
C GLU A 669 -31.76 4.54 -14.43
N ARG A 670 -31.81 4.01 -13.21
CA ARG A 670 -30.66 4.02 -12.30
C ARG A 670 -29.43 3.25 -12.83
N PHE A 671 -29.64 2.39 -13.84
CA PHE A 671 -28.58 1.67 -14.57
C PHE A 671 -28.34 2.22 -15.98
N ALA A 672 -28.93 3.37 -16.35
CA ALA A 672 -28.68 3.96 -17.66
C ALA A 672 -27.17 4.23 -17.85
N PRO A 673 -26.58 3.85 -19.00
CA PRO A 673 -25.20 4.16 -19.29
C PRO A 673 -24.91 5.66 -19.22
N ARG A 674 -23.91 6.05 -18.43
CA ARG A 674 -23.45 7.44 -18.30
C ARG A 674 -22.62 7.86 -19.52
N PRO A 675 -22.42 9.16 -19.78
CA PRO A 675 -21.46 9.61 -20.79
C PRO A 675 -20.05 9.05 -20.55
N GLY A 676 -19.33 8.71 -21.64
CA GLY A 676 -17.93 8.27 -21.58
C GLY A 676 -17.65 6.84 -22.03
N TRP A 677 -18.67 5.98 -22.19
CA TRP A 677 -18.48 4.58 -22.62
C TRP A 677 -17.86 4.43 -24.03
N GLU A 678 -17.96 5.45 -24.88
CA GLU A 678 -17.31 5.49 -26.20
C GLU A 678 -15.82 5.86 -26.15
N SER A 679 -15.30 6.22 -24.96
CA SER A 679 -13.91 6.65 -24.82
C SER A 679 -12.92 5.56 -25.26
N PRO A 680 -11.92 5.89 -26.10
CA PRO A 680 -10.82 4.97 -26.44
C PRO A 680 -10.07 4.48 -25.20
N ALA A 681 -10.02 5.29 -24.14
CA ALA A 681 -9.35 4.92 -22.89
C ALA A 681 -9.93 3.66 -22.25
N LEU A 682 -11.18 3.28 -22.55
CA LEU A 682 -11.79 2.05 -22.02
C LEU A 682 -11.45 0.79 -22.84
N ARG A 683 -10.85 0.96 -24.03
CA ARG A 683 -10.53 -0.10 -24.99
C ARG A 683 -9.03 -0.29 -25.20
N GLU A 684 -8.20 0.43 -24.45
CA GLU A 684 -6.76 0.23 -24.43
C GLU A 684 -6.41 -1.19 -23.96
N PRO A 685 -5.33 -1.80 -24.50
CA PRO A 685 -4.86 -3.10 -24.03
C PRO A 685 -4.58 -3.09 -22.52
N VAL A 686 -4.92 -4.20 -21.86
CA VAL A 686 -4.58 -4.43 -20.46
C VAL A 686 -3.05 -4.52 -20.35
N VAL A 687 -2.45 -3.56 -19.63
CA VAL A 687 -1.00 -3.50 -19.34
C VAL A 687 -0.64 -4.37 -18.15
#